data_AF-A0A3R6FQG8-F1
#
_entry.id   AF-A0A3R6FQG8-F1
#
_cell.length_a   1.000
_cell.length_b   1.000
_cell.length_c   1.000
_cell.angle_alpha   90.00
_cell.angle_beta   90.00
_cell.angle_gamma   90.00
#
_symmetry.space_group_name_H-M   'P 1'
#
loop_
_entity.id
_entity.type
_entity.pdbx_description
1 polymer ?
#
loop_
_entity_poly.entity_id
_entity_poly.type
_entity_poly.pdbx_seq_one_letter_code
_entity_poly.pdbx_strand_id
1 'polypeptide(L)'
;MTKKTDSYGFVCKWIVKILIALACILIFTWNNNTLKVNAEETTYAHSDTATDASGNVVLKVEWNEPVLGQPLTFHVSATGGSGTYQFNMEAPSYSNPNENAYESVADPSRGEWIEYSKECSYQDYTFTMTASGTYNFRFHVIDKKSRVYFLRTNTYIKVSDKNYPSVRSIVETAVNQCKSETDGSDYAKALWLHDWLLQQLDYDNSLKWSSAESALTRRTGTCQAYESAYSQLLSAAGIENAETRDTYDGHTWNAVKMDGQWYQVDCTWDDSNNKYYSFDNRHLYFGLTDELMAIAHPGHEKIYTADGYGTRSVSLADNYFVQNGEAAKWVENYRDRIQTQLEAKTTDFTISADNSSYPPSISGIQNGILAYAINQMDWFSNGSKAQLYAIGKATQLEFKVSYNENKPAGGHTQHVWDSGVVVKAPTLDSEGIIRYTCTQCSATKEETINKLTELISYRTHVQDIGWQEYVSDGEMSGTSGQSKKLEGINIHLSSDLEGSVEYQTHVQDIGWQGWVSNGQMAGTTGQSKRLEAIRIKLNGKVADQYDIYYRVHCQDFGWLDWAKNGEPSGSEGYSKRLEAIEIRLVSKGQAAPGSTDRPFVTEAMVSYRTHVQDIGWQEYVSDGEMSGTSGQSKRLEAINIRLSSSINGGIQYRTQIQDIGWQDWKENDQMSGTAGQSKRLEAIQINLTGHAAEKYDIYYRVHCQDFGWLGWAKNGEASGSEGYAKRLEAIEIRLVLKGHAAPGNTDNCFYKR
;
A
#
# COMPACT_ATOMS: atom_id res chain seq x y z
N MET A 1 26.69 -40.15 -47.77
CA MET A 1 26.80 -40.51 -46.34
C MET A 1 26.59 -39.21 -45.56
N THR A 2 25.39 -38.95 -45.02
CA THR A 2 25.00 -39.20 -43.60
C THR A 2 25.90 -38.44 -42.62
N LYS A 3 25.45 -37.51 -41.76
CA LYS A 3 24.15 -37.29 -41.06
C LYS A 3 23.79 -35.77 -41.07
N LYS A 4 22.51 -35.31 -41.05
CA LYS A 4 21.47 -35.38 -39.97
C LYS A 4 21.95 -34.73 -38.65
N THR A 5 21.20 -33.96 -37.86
CA THR A 5 19.87 -33.28 -37.91
C THR A 5 19.83 -32.33 -36.67
N ASP A 6 18.88 -31.42 -36.42
CA ASP A 6 17.59 -31.04 -37.01
C ASP A 6 17.29 -29.54 -36.67
N SER A 7 16.27 -28.92 -37.26
CA SER A 7 15.74 -27.62 -36.81
C SER A 7 14.21 -27.58 -36.89
N TYR A 8 13.53 -27.81 -35.75
CA TYR A 8 12.07 -27.76 -35.64
C TYR A 8 11.65 -26.93 -34.44
N GLY A 9 10.98 -25.80 -34.69
CA GLY A 9 10.54 -24.92 -33.60
C GLY A 9 9.67 -23.70 -33.95
N PHE A 10 9.32 -23.45 -35.22
CA PHE A 10 8.56 -22.23 -35.59
C PHE A 10 7.38 -22.38 -36.56
N VAL A 11 7.02 -23.61 -36.98
CA VAL A 11 5.88 -23.84 -37.89
C VAL A 11 4.90 -24.87 -37.29
N CYS A 12 4.24 -24.51 -36.19
CA CYS A 12 3.20 -25.36 -35.58
C CYS A 12 1.99 -24.64 -34.94
N LYS A 13 1.90 -23.30 -35.01
CA LYS A 13 0.77 -22.54 -34.42
C LYS A 13 -0.35 -22.13 -35.40
N TRP A 14 -0.18 -22.33 -36.72
CA TRP A 14 -1.17 -21.90 -37.73
C TRP A 14 -2.05 -23.01 -38.32
N ILE A 15 -1.65 -24.27 -38.31
CA ILE A 15 -2.40 -25.37 -38.96
C ILE A 15 -3.48 -25.97 -38.05
N VAL A 16 -3.31 -25.94 -36.72
CA VAL A 16 -4.24 -26.55 -35.76
C VAL A 16 -5.58 -25.81 -35.67
N LYS A 17 -5.61 -24.48 -35.90
CA LYS A 17 -6.83 -23.66 -35.81
C LYS A 17 -7.85 -23.92 -36.93
N ILE A 18 -7.44 -24.49 -38.07
CA ILE A 18 -8.32 -24.73 -39.23
C ILE A 18 -9.03 -26.10 -39.15
N LEU A 19 -8.44 -27.09 -38.44
CA LEU A 19 -9.00 -28.44 -38.37
C LEU A 19 -10.10 -28.63 -37.31
N ILE A 20 -10.19 -27.76 -36.31
CA ILE A 20 -11.23 -27.84 -35.27
C ILE A 20 -12.57 -27.24 -35.76
N ALA A 21 -12.54 -26.21 -36.62
CA ALA A 21 -13.72 -25.55 -37.15
C ALA A 21 -14.58 -26.43 -38.10
N LEU A 22 -14.03 -27.52 -38.63
CA LEU A 22 -14.71 -28.43 -39.57
C LEU A 22 -15.42 -29.62 -38.90
N ALA A 23 -15.22 -29.84 -37.60
CA ALA A 23 -15.84 -30.96 -36.88
C ALA A 23 -17.29 -30.69 -36.40
N CYS A 24 -17.70 -29.41 -36.30
CA CYS A 24 -18.98 -29.03 -35.69
C CYS A 24 -20.17 -28.92 -36.68
N ILE A 25 -19.97 -29.18 -37.98
CA ILE A 25 -20.98 -28.91 -39.03
C ILE A 25 -21.77 -30.17 -39.44
N LEU A 26 -21.49 -31.34 -38.86
CA LEU A 26 -21.98 -32.65 -39.37
C LEU A 26 -22.93 -33.45 -38.45
N ILE A 27 -23.66 -32.79 -37.53
CA ILE A 27 -24.78 -33.43 -36.78
C ILE A 27 -26.05 -32.56 -36.78
N PHE A 28 -26.35 -31.92 -37.92
CA PHE A 28 -27.65 -31.26 -38.16
C PHE A 28 -28.33 -31.84 -39.41
N THR A 29 -29.05 -32.94 -39.25
CA THR A 29 -30.24 -33.35 -40.05
C THR A 29 -30.87 -34.63 -39.49
N TRP A 30 -32.22 -34.73 -39.56
CA TRP A 30 -33.09 -35.78 -38.99
C TRP A 30 -33.01 -35.95 -37.45
N ASN A 31 -34.03 -35.54 -36.70
CA ASN A 31 -35.36 -36.15 -36.81
C ASN A 31 -36.49 -35.18 -36.38
N ASN A 32 -37.53 -35.03 -37.21
CA ASN A 32 -38.77 -34.37 -36.81
C ASN A 32 -39.66 -35.37 -36.06
N ASN A 33 -39.79 -35.21 -34.75
CA ASN A 33 -40.92 -35.76 -34.01
C ASN A 33 -41.42 -34.72 -33.01
N THR A 34 -42.71 -34.44 -33.06
CA THR A 34 -43.39 -33.47 -32.19
C THR A 34 -43.40 -33.96 -30.74
N LEU A 35 -42.44 -33.47 -29.96
CA LEU A 35 -42.54 -33.45 -28.50
C LEU A 35 -42.97 -32.05 -28.07
N LYS A 36 -43.99 -31.97 -27.21
CA LYS A 36 -44.29 -30.74 -26.47
C LYS A 36 -43.11 -30.49 -25.53
N VAL A 37 -42.27 -29.52 -25.87
CA VAL A 37 -41.28 -28.99 -24.93
C VAL A 37 -42.05 -28.27 -23.85
N ASN A 38 -42.24 -28.92 -22.70
CA ASN A 38 -42.39 -28.17 -21.45
C ASN A 38 -41.13 -27.31 -21.34
N ALA A 39 -41.28 -26.02 -21.05
CA ALA A 39 -40.12 -25.21 -20.73
C ALA A 39 -39.43 -25.83 -19.51
N GLU A 40 -38.21 -26.36 -19.70
CA GLU A 40 -37.35 -26.67 -18.58
C GLU A 40 -37.04 -25.33 -17.90
N GLU A 41 -37.41 -25.20 -16.62
CA GLU A 41 -37.02 -24.05 -15.83
C GLU A 41 -35.50 -24.07 -15.72
N THR A 42 -34.82 -23.12 -16.38
CA THR A 42 -33.37 -22.97 -16.30
C THR A 42 -33.00 -22.64 -14.86
N THR A 43 -32.56 -23.65 -14.12
CA THR A 43 -32.18 -23.50 -12.71
C THR A 43 -30.75 -23.00 -12.62
N TYR A 44 -30.60 -21.72 -12.26
CA TYR A 44 -29.32 -21.11 -11.95
C TYR A 44 -28.88 -21.47 -10.52
N ALA A 45 -27.58 -21.67 -10.31
CA ALA A 45 -27.03 -21.98 -8.98
C ALA A 45 -27.10 -20.80 -8.01
N HIS A 46 -26.98 -19.57 -8.53
CA HIS A 46 -26.89 -18.34 -7.75
C HIS A 46 -27.83 -17.26 -8.30
N SER A 47 -28.30 -16.39 -7.42
CA SER A 47 -29.04 -15.19 -7.83
C SER A 47 -28.96 -14.05 -6.81
N ASP A 48 -28.93 -12.82 -7.29
CA ASP A 48 -29.08 -11.59 -6.51
C ASP A 48 -30.33 -10.83 -6.97
N THR A 49 -30.94 -10.06 -6.06
CA THR A 49 -32.08 -9.19 -6.38
C THR A 49 -31.93 -7.79 -5.80
N ALA A 50 -32.50 -6.82 -6.51
CA ALA A 50 -32.73 -5.47 -6.01
C ALA A 50 -34.17 -5.05 -6.32
N THR A 51 -34.81 -4.37 -5.38
CA THR A 51 -36.19 -3.88 -5.52
C THR A 51 -36.20 -2.37 -5.44
N ASP A 52 -37.01 -1.71 -6.27
CA ASP A 52 -37.18 -0.26 -6.21
C ASP A 52 -37.89 0.17 -4.91
N ALA A 53 -37.80 1.47 -4.57
CA ALA A 53 -38.36 2.01 -3.33
C ALA A 53 -39.90 1.85 -3.21
N SER A 54 -40.62 1.62 -4.31
CA SER A 54 -42.07 1.37 -4.29
C SER A 54 -42.46 -0.11 -4.19
N GLY A 55 -41.51 -1.04 -4.27
CA GLY A 55 -41.79 -2.49 -4.27
C GLY A 55 -42.40 -3.00 -5.59
N ASN A 56 -42.38 -2.19 -6.64
CA ASN A 56 -43.10 -2.42 -7.90
C ASN A 56 -42.20 -2.98 -9.01
N VAL A 57 -40.89 -2.75 -8.97
CA VAL A 57 -39.91 -3.32 -9.91
C VAL A 57 -38.84 -4.08 -9.14
N VAL A 58 -38.72 -5.37 -9.44
CA VAL A 58 -37.66 -6.24 -8.92
C VAL A 58 -36.71 -6.59 -10.05
N LEU A 59 -35.47 -6.13 -9.96
CA LEU A 59 -34.33 -6.59 -10.76
C LEU A 59 -33.80 -7.90 -10.16
N LYS A 60 -33.54 -8.89 -11.01
CA LYS A 60 -32.91 -10.16 -10.65
C LYS A 60 -31.74 -10.44 -11.59
N VAL A 61 -30.63 -10.92 -11.05
CA VAL A 61 -29.46 -11.40 -11.78
C VAL A 61 -29.24 -12.85 -11.37
N GLU A 62 -29.01 -13.75 -12.33
CA GLU A 62 -28.84 -15.18 -12.10
C GLU A 62 -27.64 -15.73 -12.87
N TRP A 63 -26.86 -16.62 -12.24
CA TRP A 63 -25.66 -17.20 -12.83
C TRP A 63 -25.34 -18.59 -12.25
N ASN A 64 -24.45 -19.31 -12.91
CA ASN A 64 -23.95 -20.62 -12.47
C ASN A 64 -22.55 -20.54 -11.89
N GLU A 65 -22.04 -21.63 -11.32
CA GLU A 65 -20.70 -21.67 -10.72
C GLU A 65 -19.62 -21.14 -11.68
N PRO A 66 -18.84 -20.11 -11.28
CA PRO A 66 -17.83 -19.51 -12.13
C PRO A 66 -16.63 -20.44 -12.32
N VAL A 67 -16.10 -20.48 -13.54
CA VAL A 67 -14.82 -21.14 -13.86
C VAL A 67 -13.86 -20.10 -14.42
N LEU A 68 -12.73 -19.91 -13.74
CA LEU A 68 -11.71 -18.94 -14.18
C LEU A 68 -11.19 -19.31 -15.58
N GLY A 69 -11.00 -18.28 -16.41
CA GLY A 69 -10.65 -18.44 -17.83
C GLY A 69 -11.79 -18.86 -18.77
N GLN A 70 -13.02 -19.07 -18.27
CA GLN A 70 -14.20 -19.32 -19.08
C GLN A 70 -15.20 -18.14 -18.99
N PRO A 71 -16.00 -17.87 -20.05
CA PRO A 71 -17.08 -16.90 -19.95
C PRO A 71 -18.17 -17.36 -18.98
N LEU A 72 -18.46 -16.55 -17.97
CA LEU A 72 -19.67 -16.67 -17.15
C LEU A 72 -20.79 -15.86 -17.80
N THR A 73 -21.97 -16.46 -17.94
CA THR A 73 -23.20 -15.76 -18.36
C THR A 73 -24.00 -15.33 -17.13
N PHE A 74 -24.38 -14.05 -17.11
CA PHE A 74 -25.34 -13.46 -16.20
C PHE A 74 -26.66 -13.27 -16.93
N HIS A 75 -27.70 -13.98 -16.49
CA HIS A 75 -29.06 -13.75 -16.94
C HIS A 75 -29.69 -12.67 -16.06
N VAL A 76 -29.95 -11.49 -16.60
CA VAL A 76 -30.58 -10.39 -15.85
C VAL A 76 -31.97 -10.11 -16.37
N SER A 77 -32.94 -10.08 -15.47
CA SER A 77 -34.35 -9.92 -15.77
C SER A 77 -35.00 -8.96 -14.77
N ALA A 78 -36.22 -8.50 -15.08
CA ALA A 78 -36.99 -7.75 -14.11
C ALA A 78 -38.48 -8.14 -14.14
N THR A 79 -39.14 -7.95 -13.00
CA THR A 79 -40.57 -8.24 -12.82
C THR A 79 -41.32 -7.06 -12.22
N GLY A 80 -42.61 -6.97 -12.52
CA GLY A 80 -43.48 -5.86 -12.14
C GLY A 80 -43.46 -4.70 -13.13
N GLY A 81 -43.63 -3.46 -12.64
CA GLY A 81 -43.57 -2.24 -13.44
C GLY A 81 -44.45 -2.27 -14.70
N SER A 82 -43.85 -1.98 -15.85
CA SER A 82 -44.47 -2.00 -17.17
C SER A 82 -44.26 -3.29 -17.96
N GLY A 83 -43.43 -4.21 -17.46
CA GLY A 83 -43.00 -5.41 -18.20
C GLY A 83 -42.06 -5.16 -19.38
N THR A 84 -41.55 -3.94 -19.55
CA THR A 84 -40.59 -3.57 -20.61
C THR A 84 -39.45 -2.76 -20.03
N TYR A 85 -38.23 -3.29 -20.11
CA TYR A 85 -37.08 -2.74 -19.39
C TYR A 85 -35.87 -2.55 -20.30
N GLN A 86 -34.98 -1.63 -19.91
CA GLN A 86 -33.63 -1.55 -20.48
C GLN A 86 -32.62 -1.92 -19.41
N PHE A 87 -31.68 -2.81 -19.73
CA PHE A 87 -30.65 -3.30 -18.81
C PHE A 87 -29.27 -2.80 -19.21
N ASN A 88 -28.34 -2.74 -18.25
CA ASN A 88 -26.92 -2.47 -18.48
C ASN A 88 -26.07 -3.25 -17.45
N MET A 89 -24.85 -3.64 -17.84
CA MET A 89 -23.80 -4.11 -16.92
C MET A 89 -22.66 -3.09 -16.97
N GLU A 90 -22.32 -2.49 -15.82
CA GLU A 90 -21.14 -1.62 -15.73
C GLU A 90 -19.84 -2.43 -15.86
N ALA A 91 -18.72 -1.76 -16.15
CA ALA A 91 -17.39 -2.36 -16.11
C ALA A 91 -17.15 -3.08 -14.75
N PRO A 92 -16.87 -4.40 -14.75
CA PRO A 92 -16.64 -5.14 -13.52
C PRO A 92 -15.42 -4.62 -12.78
N SER A 93 -15.45 -4.71 -11.44
CA SER A 93 -14.33 -4.29 -10.59
C SER A 93 -13.73 -5.48 -9.86
N TYR A 94 -12.40 -5.54 -9.73
CA TYR A 94 -11.65 -6.65 -9.12
C TYR A 94 -10.97 -6.21 -7.82
N SER A 95 -10.91 -7.12 -6.84
CA SER A 95 -10.08 -6.99 -5.63
C SER A 95 -9.36 -8.30 -5.32
N ASN A 96 -8.16 -8.23 -4.74
CA ASN A 96 -7.41 -9.42 -4.32
C ASN A 96 -8.11 -10.17 -3.18
N PRO A 97 -7.75 -11.45 -2.94
CA PRO A 97 -8.28 -12.20 -1.81
C PRO A 97 -8.05 -11.50 -0.46
N ASN A 98 -9.14 -11.29 0.28
CA ASN A 98 -9.17 -10.69 1.62
C ASN A 98 -8.82 -9.19 1.68
N GLU A 99 -8.81 -8.51 0.53
CA GLU A 99 -8.75 -7.04 0.43
C GLU A 99 -10.15 -6.46 0.12
N ASN A 100 -10.33 -5.17 0.38
CA ASN A 100 -11.57 -4.41 0.06
C ASN A 100 -11.29 -3.21 -0.86
N ALA A 101 -10.18 -3.25 -1.62
CA ALA A 101 -9.80 -2.23 -2.60
C ALA A 101 -10.17 -2.73 -4.00
N TYR A 102 -11.11 -2.08 -4.66
CA TYR A 102 -11.63 -2.49 -5.97
C TYR A 102 -11.13 -1.57 -7.09
N GLU A 103 -10.43 -2.13 -8.07
CA GLU A 103 -10.02 -1.46 -9.32
C GLU A 103 -11.04 -1.81 -10.43
N SER A 104 -11.40 -0.87 -11.31
CA SER A 104 -12.24 -1.18 -12.49
C SER A 104 -11.39 -1.94 -13.51
N VAL A 105 -11.80 -3.15 -13.90
CA VAL A 105 -11.00 -4.01 -14.80
C VAL A 105 -10.89 -3.42 -16.22
N ALA A 106 -11.91 -2.66 -16.61
CA ALA A 106 -12.05 -1.99 -17.90
C ALA A 106 -12.48 -0.52 -17.72
N ASP A 107 -12.29 0.31 -18.74
CA ASP A 107 -12.66 1.73 -18.72
C ASP A 107 -14.20 1.88 -18.64
N PRO A 108 -14.76 2.36 -17.52
CA PRO A 108 -16.22 2.45 -17.33
C PRO A 108 -16.89 3.52 -18.22
N SER A 109 -16.12 4.37 -18.90
CA SER A 109 -16.63 5.45 -19.75
C SER A 109 -16.81 5.06 -21.23
N ARG A 110 -16.48 3.81 -21.61
CA ARG A 110 -16.38 3.38 -23.02
C ARG A 110 -17.05 2.03 -23.31
N GLY A 111 -17.26 1.77 -24.60
CA GLY A 111 -17.68 0.46 -25.12
C GLY A 111 -19.03 -0.02 -24.57
N GLU A 112 -19.16 -1.34 -24.41
CA GLU A 112 -20.39 -1.99 -23.93
C GLU A 112 -20.85 -1.53 -22.52
N TRP A 113 -19.95 -0.97 -21.71
CA TRP A 113 -20.20 -0.62 -20.31
C TRP A 113 -21.15 0.57 -20.14
N ILE A 114 -21.24 1.45 -21.14
CA ILE A 114 -22.16 2.60 -21.15
C ILE A 114 -23.47 2.33 -21.90
N GLU A 115 -23.59 1.17 -22.57
CA GLU A 115 -24.75 0.86 -23.41
C GLU A 115 -25.86 0.18 -22.62
N TYR A 116 -27.09 0.65 -22.84
CA TYR A 116 -28.31 0.01 -22.36
C TYR A 116 -28.95 -0.84 -23.47
N SER A 117 -29.51 -1.98 -23.09
CA SER A 117 -30.27 -2.84 -24.00
C SER A 117 -31.47 -2.10 -24.61
N LYS A 118 -32.01 -2.65 -25.71
CA LYS A 118 -33.36 -2.31 -26.18
C LYS A 118 -34.40 -2.76 -25.13
N GLU A 119 -35.64 -2.26 -25.22
CA GLU A 119 -36.72 -2.72 -24.36
C GLU A 119 -36.92 -4.25 -24.49
N CYS A 120 -36.70 -4.98 -23.41
CA CYS A 120 -36.84 -6.43 -23.31
C CYS A 120 -37.30 -6.85 -21.91
N SER A 121 -37.59 -8.14 -21.71
CA SER A 121 -37.92 -8.74 -20.41
C SER A 121 -36.68 -9.24 -19.64
N TYR A 122 -35.62 -9.59 -20.38
CA TYR A 122 -34.32 -9.99 -19.85
C TYR A 122 -33.21 -9.62 -20.85
N GLN A 123 -31.97 -9.57 -20.37
CA GLN A 123 -30.76 -9.46 -21.17
C GLN A 123 -29.66 -10.33 -20.54
N ASP A 124 -28.99 -11.13 -21.37
CA ASP A 124 -27.81 -11.87 -20.95
C ASP A 124 -26.55 -11.01 -21.15
N TYR A 125 -25.64 -11.03 -20.18
CA TYR A 125 -24.29 -10.47 -20.28
C TYR A 125 -23.26 -11.58 -20.05
N THR A 126 -22.07 -11.45 -20.64
CA THR A 126 -20.99 -12.41 -20.42
C THR A 126 -19.71 -11.72 -19.96
N PHE A 127 -18.97 -12.37 -19.05
CA PHE A 127 -17.65 -11.90 -18.63
C PHE A 127 -16.73 -13.08 -18.29
N THR A 128 -15.47 -12.97 -18.70
CA THR A 128 -14.42 -13.94 -18.34
C THR A 128 -13.57 -13.37 -17.23
N MET A 129 -13.66 -13.97 -16.04
CA MET A 129 -12.76 -13.70 -14.91
C MET A 129 -11.42 -14.42 -15.13
N THR A 130 -10.30 -13.76 -14.86
CA THR A 130 -8.94 -14.27 -15.16
C THR A 130 -7.98 -14.23 -13.97
N ALA A 131 -8.42 -13.75 -12.80
CA ALA A 131 -7.64 -13.68 -11.57
C ALA A 131 -8.38 -14.32 -10.39
N SER A 132 -7.65 -14.95 -9.47
CA SER A 132 -8.20 -15.35 -8.16
C SER A 132 -8.42 -14.12 -7.29
N GLY A 133 -9.62 -13.95 -6.73
CA GLY A 133 -9.99 -12.74 -6.01
C GLY A 133 -11.51 -12.60 -5.87
N THR A 134 -11.98 -11.36 -5.74
CA THR A 134 -13.40 -11.02 -5.72
C THR A 134 -13.70 -10.05 -6.85
N TYR A 135 -14.65 -10.42 -7.72
CA TYR A 135 -15.19 -9.52 -8.73
C TYR A 135 -16.54 -8.96 -8.28
N ASN A 136 -16.74 -7.66 -8.47
CA ASN A 136 -17.99 -6.95 -8.25
C ASN A 136 -18.61 -6.58 -9.59
N PHE A 137 -19.78 -7.15 -9.86
CA PHE A 137 -20.59 -6.88 -11.05
C PHE A 137 -21.78 -6.00 -10.69
N ARG A 138 -22.03 -4.94 -11.47
CA ARG A 138 -23.08 -3.96 -11.22
C ARG A 138 -24.05 -3.94 -12.38
N PHE A 139 -25.30 -4.34 -12.11
CA PHE A 139 -26.35 -4.45 -13.13
C PHE A 139 -27.43 -3.42 -12.87
N HIS A 140 -27.86 -2.74 -13.93
CA HIS A 140 -28.89 -1.71 -13.90
C HIS A 140 -30.15 -2.16 -14.63
N VAL A 141 -31.28 -1.65 -14.17
CA VAL A 141 -32.54 -1.67 -14.93
C VAL A 141 -33.21 -0.29 -14.93
N ILE A 142 -33.77 0.05 -16.09
CA ILE A 142 -34.60 1.23 -16.30
C ILE A 142 -35.99 0.76 -16.76
N ASP A 143 -37.03 1.23 -16.06
CA ASP A 143 -38.42 1.25 -16.52
C ASP A 143 -38.91 2.70 -16.61
N LYS A 144 -38.87 3.28 -17.82
CA LYS A 144 -39.30 4.66 -18.08
C LYS A 144 -40.80 4.87 -17.86
N LYS A 145 -41.63 3.83 -18.06
CA LYS A 145 -43.09 3.90 -17.98
C LYS A 145 -43.55 3.90 -16.51
N SER A 146 -42.87 3.12 -15.66
CA SER A 146 -43.03 3.11 -14.20
C SER A 146 -42.14 4.12 -13.46
N ARG A 147 -41.39 4.97 -14.18
CA ARG A 147 -40.51 6.03 -13.64
C ARG A 147 -39.34 5.52 -12.78
N VAL A 148 -38.90 4.28 -12.98
CA VAL A 148 -37.69 3.72 -12.37
C VAL A 148 -36.53 4.02 -13.32
N TYR A 149 -35.76 5.06 -13.02
CA TYR A 149 -34.63 5.50 -13.85
C TYR A 149 -33.26 5.00 -13.36
N PHE A 150 -33.20 4.45 -12.15
CA PHE A 150 -31.98 3.92 -11.55
C PHE A 150 -32.33 2.88 -10.47
N LEU A 151 -32.38 1.61 -10.86
CA LEU A 151 -32.39 0.46 -9.96
C LEU A 151 -31.18 -0.41 -10.28
N ARG A 152 -30.39 -0.75 -9.25
CA ARG A 152 -29.12 -1.47 -9.38
C ARG A 152 -29.02 -2.61 -8.38
N THR A 153 -28.45 -3.74 -8.79
CA THR A 153 -27.89 -4.75 -7.87
C THR A 153 -26.36 -4.80 -7.97
N ASN A 154 -25.69 -5.24 -6.90
CA ASN A 154 -24.25 -5.52 -6.89
C ASN A 154 -24.05 -6.98 -6.57
N THR A 155 -23.32 -7.69 -7.43
CA THR A 155 -23.07 -9.13 -7.34
C THR A 155 -21.59 -9.36 -7.09
N TYR A 156 -21.24 -9.89 -5.92
CA TYR A 156 -19.87 -10.15 -5.50
C TYR A 156 -19.53 -11.64 -5.66
N ILE A 157 -18.66 -11.96 -6.61
CA ILE A 157 -18.26 -13.34 -6.90
C ILE A 157 -16.80 -13.54 -6.46
N LYS A 158 -16.61 -14.40 -5.46
CA LYS A 158 -15.28 -14.83 -5.01
C LYS A 158 -14.85 -16.08 -5.78
N VAL A 159 -13.68 -16.03 -6.41
CA VAL A 159 -13.11 -17.08 -7.26
C VAL A 159 -11.68 -17.40 -6.84
N SER A 160 -11.28 -18.67 -6.98
CA SER A 160 -9.93 -19.13 -6.67
C SER A 160 -9.54 -20.33 -7.51
N ASP A 161 -8.48 -20.21 -8.30
CA ASP A 161 -7.83 -21.28 -9.05
C ASP A 161 -6.32 -21.03 -9.07
N LYS A 162 -5.52 -22.06 -8.76
CA LYS A 162 -4.06 -22.00 -8.79
C LYS A 162 -3.49 -21.64 -10.16
N ASN A 163 -4.19 -21.97 -11.25
CA ASN A 163 -3.78 -21.66 -12.63
C ASN A 163 -4.06 -20.20 -13.01
N TYR A 164 -4.90 -19.51 -12.24
CA TYR A 164 -5.29 -18.11 -12.42
C TYR A 164 -5.01 -17.36 -11.11
N PRO A 165 -3.74 -17.12 -10.75
CA PRO A 165 -3.37 -16.47 -9.49
C PRO A 165 -3.97 -15.07 -9.35
N SER A 166 -3.99 -14.56 -8.11
CA SER A 166 -4.37 -13.16 -7.87
C SER A 166 -3.32 -12.21 -8.43
N VAL A 167 -3.73 -10.99 -8.77
CA VAL A 167 -2.83 -9.90 -9.19
C VAL A 167 -1.68 -9.73 -8.18
N ARG A 168 -2.03 -9.65 -6.89
CA ARG A 168 -1.06 -9.63 -5.79
C ARG A 168 -0.06 -10.78 -5.81
N SER A 169 -0.51 -12.02 -6.05
CA SER A 169 0.37 -13.19 -6.09
C SER A 169 1.34 -13.15 -7.28
N ILE A 170 0.92 -12.58 -8.41
CA ILE A 170 1.79 -12.35 -9.57
C ILE A 170 2.86 -11.30 -9.23
N VAL A 171 2.43 -10.16 -8.67
CA VAL A 171 3.31 -9.06 -8.24
C VAL A 171 4.34 -9.54 -7.21
N GLU A 172 3.90 -10.23 -6.14
CA GLU A 172 4.80 -10.79 -5.12
C GLU A 172 5.79 -11.80 -5.72
N THR A 173 5.39 -12.60 -6.71
CA THR A 173 6.28 -13.55 -7.40
C THR A 173 7.34 -12.82 -8.23
N ALA A 174 6.93 -11.84 -9.04
CA ALA A 174 7.82 -11.05 -9.89
C ALA A 174 8.84 -10.26 -9.04
N VAL A 175 8.39 -9.62 -7.96
CA VAL A 175 9.25 -8.87 -7.05
C VAL A 175 10.23 -9.77 -6.29
N ASN A 176 9.82 -10.98 -5.90
CA ASN A 176 10.75 -11.94 -5.29
C ASN A 176 11.82 -12.42 -6.28
N GLN A 177 11.47 -12.60 -7.56
CA GLN A 177 12.43 -12.91 -8.61
C GLN A 177 13.39 -11.72 -8.86
N CYS A 178 12.86 -10.51 -9.02
CA CYS A 178 13.64 -9.26 -9.12
C CYS A 178 14.69 -9.13 -8.00
N LYS A 179 14.28 -9.31 -6.75
CA LYS A 179 15.17 -9.26 -5.56
C LYS A 179 16.26 -10.34 -5.54
N SER A 180 16.14 -11.39 -6.36
CA SER A 180 17.14 -12.46 -6.51
C SER A 180 18.05 -12.30 -7.73
N GLU A 181 17.65 -11.49 -8.72
CA GLU A 181 18.36 -11.29 -9.99
C GLU A 181 19.03 -9.91 -10.12
N THR A 182 18.81 -9.02 -9.14
CA THR A 182 19.38 -7.66 -9.07
C THR A 182 20.35 -7.51 -7.89
N ASP A 183 21.15 -6.44 -7.89
CA ASP A 183 22.04 -6.10 -6.77
C ASP A 183 21.31 -5.43 -5.58
N GLY A 184 20.00 -5.19 -5.71
CA GLY A 184 19.15 -4.57 -4.71
C GLY A 184 19.03 -3.05 -4.82
N SER A 185 19.78 -2.38 -5.70
CA SER A 185 19.64 -0.95 -5.99
C SER A 185 18.25 -0.62 -6.55
N ASP A 186 17.75 0.59 -6.32
CA ASP A 186 16.43 0.98 -6.82
C ASP A 186 16.41 1.02 -8.35
N TYR A 187 17.49 1.49 -8.97
CA TYR A 187 17.68 1.46 -10.43
C TYR A 187 17.58 0.03 -10.99
N ALA A 188 18.37 -0.93 -10.49
CA ALA A 188 18.38 -2.28 -11.02
C ALA A 188 17.02 -2.98 -10.83
N LYS A 189 16.36 -2.78 -9.68
CA LYS A 189 15.02 -3.32 -9.41
C LYS A 189 13.96 -2.71 -10.33
N ALA A 190 13.96 -1.39 -10.51
CA ALA A 190 13.01 -0.69 -11.38
C ALA A 190 13.16 -1.17 -12.83
N LEU A 191 14.39 -1.17 -13.36
CA LEU A 191 14.70 -1.64 -14.72
C LEU A 191 14.30 -3.10 -14.94
N TRP A 192 14.58 -3.99 -13.98
CA TRP A 192 14.16 -5.39 -14.08
C TRP A 192 12.63 -5.53 -14.12
N LEU A 193 11.90 -4.80 -13.26
CA LEU A 193 10.44 -4.88 -13.19
C LEU A 193 9.75 -4.25 -14.41
N HIS A 194 10.34 -3.18 -14.96
CA HIS A 194 9.97 -2.60 -16.26
C HIS A 194 10.09 -3.67 -17.36
N ASP A 195 11.28 -4.24 -17.54
CA ASP A 195 11.55 -5.22 -18.59
C ASP A 195 10.71 -6.49 -18.45
N TRP A 196 10.45 -6.90 -17.21
CA TRP A 196 9.55 -8.01 -16.90
C TRP A 196 8.11 -7.68 -17.28
N LEU A 197 7.62 -6.47 -16.99
CA LEU A 197 6.26 -6.04 -17.31
C LEU A 197 6.02 -5.99 -18.82
N LEU A 198 6.95 -5.43 -19.59
CA LEU A 198 6.83 -5.36 -21.07
C LEU A 198 6.77 -6.74 -21.75
N GLN A 199 7.12 -7.81 -21.03
CA GLN A 199 6.98 -9.20 -21.51
C GLN A 199 5.64 -9.86 -21.13
N GLN A 200 4.81 -9.20 -20.31
CA GLN A 200 3.54 -9.78 -19.84
C GLN A 200 2.35 -9.46 -20.74
N LEU A 201 2.30 -8.28 -21.36
CA LEU A 201 1.12 -7.74 -22.04
C LEU A 201 1.42 -7.12 -23.41
N ASP A 202 0.41 -7.11 -24.29
CA ASP A 202 0.38 -6.32 -25.53
C ASP A 202 -0.60 -5.13 -25.40
N TYR A 203 -0.28 -3.98 -25.99
CA TYR A 203 -1.13 -2.78 -25.92
C TYR A 203 -2.55 -2.97 -26.48
N ASP A 204 -3.57 -2.67 -25.67
CA ASP A 204 -4.98 -2.79 -26.06
C ASP A 204 -5.43 -1.66 -26.97
N ASN A 205 -5.30 -1.89 -28.28
CA ASN A 205 -5.77 -0.97 -29.32
C ASN A 205 -7.30 -0.83 -29.39
N SER A 206 -8.08 -1.65 -28.66
CA SER A 206 -9.54 -1.45 -28.50
C SER A 206 -9.89 -0.44 -27.39
N LEU A 207 -8.88 -0.04 -26.59
CA LEU A 207 -8.99 0.91 -25.47
C LEU A 207 -10.04 0.50 -24.42
N LYS A 208 -10.17 -0.81 -24.18
CA LYS A 208 -11.16 -1.41 -23.28
C LYS A 208 -10.57 -1.70 -21.90
N TRP A 209 -9.39 -2.29 -21.86
CA TRP A 209 -8.79 -2.85 -20.63
C TRP A 209 -7.80 -1.87 -19.99
N SER A 210 -7.98 -1.58 -18.69
CA SER A 210 -7.35 -0.41 -18.05
C SER A 210 -6.97 -0.65 -16.59
N SER A 211 -6.49 -1.86 -16.25
CA SER A 211 -6.20 -2.26 -14.87
C SER A 211 -4.94 -3.13 -14.74
N ALA A 212 -4.41 -3.25 -13.53
CA ALA A 212 -3.37 -4.22 -13.23
C ALA A 212 -3.85 -5.67 -13.42
N GLU A 213 -5.15 -5.95 -13.20
CA GLU A 213 -5.74 -7.26 -13.51
C GLU A 213 -5.62 -7.59 -15.00
N SER A 214 -5.95 -6.63 -15.86
CA SER A 214 -5.90 -6.85 -17.31
C SER A 214 -4.47 -6.98 -17.81
N ALA A 215 -3.55 -6.14 -17.33
CA ALA A 215 -2.13 -6.25 -17.62
C ALA A 215 -1.59 -7.64 -17.28
N LEU A 216 -1.76 -8.07 -16.03
CA LEU A 216 -1.06 -9.23 -15.48
C LEU A 216 -1.77 -10.58 -15.70
N THR A 217 -3.09 -10.58 -15.93
CA THR A 217 -3.86 -11.83 -16.13
C THR A 217 -4.47 -11.98 -17.52
N ARG A 218 -4.91 -10.87 -18.15
CA ARG A 218 -5.42 -10.90 -19.54
C ARG A 218 -4.31 -10.72 -20.57
N ARG A 219 -3.13 -10.26 -20.14
CA ARG A 219 -1.97 -9.97 -20.99
C ARG A 219 -2.27 -8.87 -22.02
N THR A 220 -3.10 -7.90 -21.66
CA THR A 220 -3.39 -6.74 -22.51
C THR A 220 -3.95 -5.57 -21.72
N GLY A 221 -3.68 -4.34 -22.18
CA GLY A 221 -4.29 -3.13 -21.61
C GLY A 221 -3.79 -1.83 -22.23
N THR A 222 -4.44 -0.73 -21.87
CA THR A 222 -4.04 0.66 -22.24
C THR A 222 -2.93 1.17 -21.33
N CYS A 223 -2.47 2.41 -21.53
CA CYS A 223 -1.47 3.05 -20.67
C CYS A 223 -1.79 2.97 -19.17
N GLN A 224 -3.07 3.06 -18.79
CA GLN A 224 -3.50 2.85 -17.40
C GLN A 224 -3.15 1.45 -16.86
N ALA A 225 -3.23 0.42 -17.70
CA ALA A 225 -2.90 -0.94 -17.29
C ALA A 225 -1.37 -1.13 -17.09
N TYR A 226 -0.54 -0.51 -17.94
CA TYR A 226 0.91 -0.49 -17.74
C TYR A 226 1.27 0.28 -16.46
N GLU A 227 0.70 1.48 -16.28
CA GLU A 227 0.92 2.33 -15.11
C GLU A 227 0.47 1.64 -13.80
N SER A 228 -0.79 1.19 -13.70
CA SER A 228 -1.32 0.48 -12.54
C SER A 228 -0.48 -0.77 -12.19
N ALA A 229 -0.04 -1.53 -13.19
CA ALA A 229 0.76 -2.74 -12.97
C ALA A 229 2.18 -2.42 -12.51
N TYR A 230 2.84 -1.44 -13.14
CA TYR A 230 4.19 -1.03 -12.76
C TYR A 230 4.21 -0.38 -11.37
N SER A 231 3.22 0.48 -11.06
CA SER A 231 3.02 1.03 -9.72
C SER A 231 2.92 -0.07 -8.65
N GLN A 232 2.14 -1.13 -8.89
CA GLN A 232 2.04 -2.24 -7.93
C GLN A 232 3.34 -3.03 -7.80
N LEU A 233 4.07 -3.27 -8.90
CA LEU A 233 5.37 -3.92 -8.90
C LEU A 233 6.42 -3.10 -8.11
N LEU A 234 6.53 -1.80 -8.39
CA LEU A 234 7.43 -0.87 -7.70
C LEU A 234 7.10 -0.78 -6.20
N SER A 235 5.82 -0.59 -5.87
CA SER A 235 5.36 -0.49 -4.48
C SER A 235 5.68 -1.76 -3.67
N ALA A 236 5.47 -2.95 -4.25
CA ALA A 236 5.84 -4.21 -3.61
C ALA A 236 7.36 -4.44 -3.54
N ALA A 237 8.13 -3.85 -4.47
CA ALA A 237 9.60 -3.80 -4.41
C ALA A 237 10.15 -2.80 -3.39
N GLY A 238 9.30 -1.94 -2.81
CA GLY A 238 9.67 -0.90 -1.86
C GLY A 238 10.15 0.40 -2.52
N ILE A 239 9.83 0.61 -3.80
CA ILE A 239 10.22 1.79 -4.57
C ILE A 239 9.05 2.78 -4.61
N GLU A 240 9.28 3.98 -4.09
CA GLU A 240 8.30 5.07 -4.08
C GLU A 240 8.00 5.51 -5.52
N ASN A 241 6.72 5.61 -5.85
CA ASN A 241 6.24 5.90 -7.20
C ASN A 241 4.89 6.64 -7.14
N ALA A 242 4.53 7.32 -8.24
CA ALA A 242 3.24 7.97 -8.40
C ALA A 242 2.77 7.96 -9.87
N GLU A 243 1.45 7.95 -10.07
CA GLU A 243 0.84 8.20 -11.37
C GLU A 243 1.16 9.64 -11.84
N THR A 244 1.55 9.79 -13.10
CA THR A 244 1.59 11.08 -13.81
C THR A 244 0.74 10.98 -15.06
N ARG A 245 -0.10 11.99 -15.34
CA ARG A 245 -1.09 11.97 -16.42
C ARG A 245 -1.09 13.26 -17.24
N ASP A 246 -0.81 13.16 -18.54
CA ASP A 246 -0.76 14.30 -19.44
C ASP A 246 -2.12 15.04 -19.50
N THR A 247 -2.07 16.37 -19.36
CA THR A 247 -3.24 17.25 -19.50
C THR A 247 -3.69 17.46 -20.95
N TYR A 248 -2.94 16.96 -21.94
CA TYR A 248 -3.26 17.06 -23.36
C TYR A 248 -4.24 15.98 -23.85
N ASP A 249 -3.92 14.71 -23.63
CA ASP A 249 -4.69 13.55 -24.13
C ASP A 249 -5.11 12.55 -23.05
N GLY A 250 -4.67 12.73 -21.80
CA GLY A 250 -4.95 11.84 -20.68
C GLY A 250 -4.07 10.59 -20.60
N HIS A 251 -3.03 10.48 -21.45
CA HIS A 251 -2.00 9.45 -21.37
C HIS A 251 -1.32 9.45 -20.00
N THR A 252 -0.90 8.28 -19.50
CA THR A 252 -0.43 8.11 -18.13
C THR A 252 0.77 7.18 -18.03
N TRP A 253 1.66 7.47 -17.08
CA TRP A 253 2.92 6.77 -16.81
C TRP A 253 3.33 6.97 -15.34
N ASN A 254 4.49 6.45 -14.95
CA ASN A 254 4.96 6.50 -13.56
C ASN A 254 6.09 7.52 -13.38
N ALA A 255 5.97 8.38 -12.38
CA ALA A 255 7.13 8.95 -11.72
C ALA A 255 7.67 7.91 -10.72
N VAL A 256 8.97 7.64 -10.75
CA VAL A 256 9.64 6.58 -9.99
C VAL A 256 10.83 7.18 -9.25
N LYS A 257 10.95 6.91 -7.94
CA LYS A 257 12.03 7.42 -7.11
C LYS A 257 13.14 6.39 -6.99
N MET A 258 14.24 6.59 -7.72
CA MET A 258 15.41 5.72 -7.69
C MET A 258 16.54 6.39 -6.91
N ASP A 259 17.09 5.69 -5.92
CA ASP A 259 18.20 6.14 -5.06
C ASP A 259 18.01 7.56 -4.46
N GLY A 260 16.75 7.90 -4.18
CA GLY A 260 16.33 9.17 -3.57
C GLY A 260 16.07 10.31 -4.55
N GLN A 261 16.15 10.10 -5.87
CA GLN A 261 15.82 11.07 -6.91
C GLN A 261 14.60 10.62 -7.73
N TRP A 262 13.75 11.55 -8.14
CA TRP A 262 12.61 11.26 -9.02
C TRP A 262 13.03 11.19 -10.48
N TYR A 263 12.42 10.26 -11.21
CA TYR A 263 12.56 10.05 -12.64
C TYR A 263 11.23 9.71 -13.28
N GLN A 264 11.01 10.17 -14.51
CA GLN A 264 9.85 9.79 -15.31
C GLN A 264 10.15 8.47 -16.05
N VAL A 265 9.20 7.53 -16.02
CA VAL A 265 9.29 6.20 -16.67
C VAL A 265 7.97 5.85 -17.35
N ASP A 266 7.98 5.70 -18.68
CA ASP A 266 6.81 5.30 -19.46
C ASP A 266 6.96 3.93 -20.14
N CYS A 267 6.49 2.91 -19.42
CA CYS A 267 6.41 1.53 -19.91
C CYS A 267 5.58 1.39 -21.21
N THR A 268 4.61 2.27 -21.45
CA THR A 268 3.73 2.17 -22.63
C THR A 268 4.47 2.56 -23.91
N TRP A 269 5.28 3.62 -23.85
CA TRP A 269 6.05 4.09 -25.00
C TRP A 269 7.36 3.33 -25.18
N ASP A 270 7.89 2.72 -24.11
CA ASP A 270 9.02 1.79 -24.16
C ASP A 270 8.63 0.37 -24.64
N ASP A 271 7.34 0.00 -24.70
CA ASP A 271 6.84 -1.21 -25.37
C ASP A 271 6.90 -1.09 -26.90
N SER A 272 8.12 -1.07 -27.42
CA SER A 272 8.38 -0.88 -28.85
C SER A 272 9.20 -2.04 -29.42
N ASN A 273 8.60 -2.77 -30.36
CA ASN A 273 9.28 -3.80 -31.15
C ASN A 273 9.77 -3.29 -32.52
N ASN A 274 9.72 -1.97 -32.74
CA ASN A 274 10.07 -1.32 -34.00
C ASN A 274 11.57 -1.06 -34.13
N LYS A 275 12.10 -1.13 -35.36
CA LYS A 275 13.53 -0.87 -35.65
C LYS A 275 13.70 0.33 -36.60
N TYR A 276 13.02 1.43 -36.27
CA TYR A 276 13.01 2.64 -37.11
C TYR A 276 14.23 3.54 -36.90
N TYR A 277 14.95 3.38 -35.77
CA TYR A 277 16.06 4.22 -35.36
C TYR A 277 17.38 3.45 -35.35
N SER A 278 18.50 4.16 -35.24
CA SER A 278 19.86 3.57 -35.15
C SER A 278 20.17 2.96 -33.78
N PHE A 279 19.28 3.14 -32.81
CA PHE A 279 19.37 2.62 -31.45
C PHE A 279 18.10 1.82 -31.11
N ASP A 280 18.20 0.97 -30.09
CA ASP A 280 17.03 0.29 -29.52
C ASP A 280 16.24 1.31 -28.71
N ASN A 281 14.99 1.61 -29.12
CA ASN A 281 14.17 2.65 -28.50
C ASN A 281 13.27 2.13 -27.38
N ARG A 282 13.39 0.84 -27.03
CA ARG A 282 13.01 0.36 -25.70
C ARG A 282 13.92 1.08 -24.71
N HIS A 283 13.36 1.50 -23.58
CA HIS A 283 14.01 2.34 -22.56
C HIS A 283 14.29 3.81 -22.93
N LEU A 284 13.81 4.33 -24.07
CA LEU A 284 13.91 5.76 -24.39
C LEU A 284 13.23 6.63 -23.33
N TYR A 285 12.17 6.12 -22.73
CA TYR A 285 11.38 6.78 -21.70
C TYR A 285 11.75 6.34 -20.28
N PHE A 286 12.77 5.49 -20.11
CA PHE A 286 13.24 5.06 -18.80
C PHE A 286 14.25 6.04 -18.19
N GLY A 287 13.85 6.71 -17.11
CA GLY A 287 14.75 7.53 -16.31
C GLY A 287 14.90 8.97 -16.84
N LEU A 288 13.82 9.57 -17.35
CA LEU A 288 13.84 10.92 -17.92
C LEU A 288 13.58 12.03 -16.90
N THR A 289 14.11 13.22 -17.18
CA THR A 289 13.66 14.48 -16.55
C THR A 289 12.27 14.88 -17.04
N ASP A 290 11.58 15.72 -16.27
CA ASP A 290 10.28 16.25 -16.71
C ASP A 290 10.39 17.04 -18.02
N GLU A 291 11.45 17.83 -18.19
CA GLU A 291 11.71 18.59 -19.41
C GLU A 291 11.85 17.70 -20.65
N LEU A 292 12.50 16.54 -20.54
CA LEU A 292 12.61 15.60 -21.66
C LEU A 292 11.33 14.81 -21.86
N MET A 293 10.62 14.45 -20.78
CA MET A 293 9.31 13.80 -20.91
C MET A 293 8.30 14.73 -21.62
N ALA A 294 8.31 16.02 -21.31
CA ALA A 294 7.43 17.01 -21.94
C ALA A 294 7.70 17.26 -23.44
N ILE A 295 8.84 16.81 -23.99
CA ILE A 295 9.11 16.84 -25.44
C ILE A 295 8.19 15.86 -26.20
N ALA A 296 7.79 14.75 -25.56
CA ALA A 296 6.82 13.80 -26.10
C ALA A 296 5.38 14.05 -25.58
N HIS A 297 5.26 14.53 -24.33
CA HIS A 297 4.00 14.72 -23.61
C HIS A 297 3.77 16.22 -23.31
N PRO A 298 3.31 17.02 -24.29
CA PRO A 298 3.38 18.49 -24.21
C PRO A 298 2.48 19.12 -23.13
N GLY A 299 1.49 18.41 -22.61
CA GLY A 299 0.71 18.89 -21.46
C GLY A 299 1.33 18.54 -20.10
N HIS A 300 2.44 17.78 -20.06
CA HIS A 300 3.25 17.56 -18.84
C HIS A 300 3.89 18.85 -18.32
N GLU A 301 4.22 19.79 -19.20
CA GLU A 301 4.76 21.12 -18.81
C GLU A 301 3.88 21.82 -17.78
N LYS A 302 2.55 21.71 -17.90
CA LYS A 302 1.58 22.31 -16.97
C LYS A 302 1.49 21.59 -15.62
N ILE A 303 2.04 20.39 -15.53
CA ILE A 303 2.03 19.55 -14.32
C ILE A 303 3.29 19.83 -13.52
N TYR A 304 4.48 19.67 -14.13
CA TYR A 304 5.73 19.80 -13.40
C TYR A 304 6.12 21.24 -13.04
N THR A 305 5.49 22.23 -13.68
CA THR A 305 5.63 23.66 -13.35
C THR A 305 4.60 24.16 -12.34
N ALA A 306 3.65 23.31 -11.89
CA ALA A 306 2.65 23.71 -10.91
C ALA A 306 3.22 23.76 -9.49
N ASP A 307 2.76 24.74 -8.69
CA ASP A 307 3.12 24.85 -7.29
C ASP A 307 2.73 23.57 -6.52
N GLY A 308 3.69 22.98 -5.81
CA GLY A 308 3.49 21.76 -5.04
C GLY A 308 3.63 20.44 -5.82
N TYR A 309 4.16 20.45 -7.05
CA TYR A 309 4.48 19.21 -7.78
C TYR A 309 5.55 18.37 -7.04
N GLY A 310 5.11 17.28 -6.39
CA GLY A 310 5.93 16.50 -5.44
C GLY A 310 6.92 15.50 -6.06
N THR A 311 6.86 15.26 -7.38
CA THR A 311 7.62 14.21 -8.08
C THR A 311 8.61 14.75 -9.12
N ARG A 312 9.14 15.94 -8.86
CA ARG A 312 10.03 16.70 -9.76
C ARG A 312 11.31 15.94 -10.12
N SER A 313 11.48 15.62 -11.40
CA SER A 313 12.65 14.94 -11.97
C SER A 313 13.59 15.89 -12.72
N VAL A 314 14.80 16.09 -12.15
CA VAL A 314 15.84 16.99 -12.67
C VAL A 314 17.16 16.30 -13.06
N SER A 315 17.23 14.97 -12.90
CA SER A 315 18.44 14.17 -13.13
C SER A 315 18.26 13.22 -14.32
N LEU A 316 19.38 12.88 -14.97
CA LEU A 316 19.48 11.75 -15.92
C LEU A 316 20.52 10.72 -15.46
N ALA A 317 20.96 10.78 -14.19
CA ALA A 317 21.97 9.85 -13.67
C ALA A 317 21.52 8.39 -13.83
N ASP A 318 20.24 8.10 -13.54
CA ASP A 318 19.63 6.77 -13.69
C ASP A 318 18.83 6.60 -14.99
N ASN A 319 19.12 7.40 -16.01
CA ASN A 319 18.65 7.14 -17.36
C ASN A 319 19.34 5.88 -17.92
N TYR A 320 18.57 5.02 -18.59
CA TYR A 320 19.08 3.75 -19.10
C TYR A 320 20.32 3.90 -20.02
N PHE A 321 20.33 4.85 -20.95
CA PHE A 321 21.44 5.06 -21.89
C PHE A 321 22.66 5.73 -21.24
N VAL A 322 22.46 6.43 -20.12
CA VAL A 322 23.55 6.96 -19.29
C VAL A 322 24.21 5.81 -18.53
N GLN A 323 23.43 5.04 -17.78
CA GLN A 323 23.92 3.93 -16.95
C GLN A 323 24.56 2.79 -17.78
N ASN A 324 24.00 2.44 -18.94
CA ASN A 324 24.56 1.40 -19.81
C ASN A 324 25.73 1.87 -20.70
N GLY A 325 26.02 3.18 -20.71
CA GLY A 325 27.11 3.79 -21.46
C GLY A 325 26.88 4.02 -22.96
N GLU A 326 25.70 3.73 -23.52
CA GLU A 326 25.37 4.05 -24.92
C GLU A 326 25.41 5.56 -25.19
N ALA A 327 24.94 6.39 -24.25
CA ALA A 327 25.01 7.85 -24.38
C ALA A 327 26.46 8.35 -24.54
N ALA A 328 27.41 7.73 -23.83
CA ALA A 328 28.84 8.02 -23.99
C ALA A 328 29.38 7.58 -25.36
N LYS A 329 28.92 6.44 -25.91
CA LYS A 329 29.26 6.01 -27.28
C LYS A 329 28.72 6.97 -28.33
N TRP A 330 27.54 7.57 -28.11
CA TRP A 330 27.01 8.60 -28.99
C TRP A 330 27.88 9.87 -28.99
N VAL A 331 28.52 10.24 -27.87
CA VAL A 331 29.45 11.39 -27.82
C VAL A 331 30.63 11.22 -28.78
N GLU A 332 31.15 10.01 -28.98
CA GLU A 332 32.28 9.76 -29.87
C GLU A 332 32.00 10.22 -31.31
N ASN A 333 30.75 10.10 -31.80
CA ASN A 333 30.36 10.59 -33.11
C ASN A 333 30.44 12.14 -33.24
N TYR A 334 30.42 12.86 -32.12
CA TYR A 334 30.52 14.33 -32.06
C TYR A 334 31.89 14.82 -31.61
N ARG A 335 32.76 13.96 -31.06
CA ARG A 335 34.03 14.34 -30.42
C ARG A 335 34.90 15.22 -31.31
N ASP A 336 35.15 14.82 -32.57
CA ASP A 336 35.99 15.61 -33.50
C ASP A 336 35.37 16.99 -33.83
N ARG A 337 34.05 17.05 -33.97
CA ARG A 337 33.32 18.30 -34.26
C ARG A 337 33.37 19.27 -33.06
N ILE A 338 33.26 18.75 -31.84
CA ILE A 338 33.42 19.54 -30.61
C ILE A 338 34.88 19.99 -30.45
N GLN A 339 35.83 19.06 -30.60
CA GLN A 339 37.26 19.33 -30.43
C GLN A 339 37.78 20.39 -31.41
N THR A 340 37.31 20.37 -32.67
CA THR A 340 37.62 21.41 -33.67
C THR A 340 37.23 22.82 -33.19
N GLN A 341 36.08 22.97 -32.51
CA GLN A 341 35.62 24.24 -31.98
C GLN A 341 36.38 24.66 -30.71
N LEU A 342 36.77 23.69 -29.88
CA LEU A 342 37.62 23.92 -28.70
C LEU A 342 39.02 24.42 -29.08
N GLU A 343 39.61 23.86 -30.13
CA GLU A 343 40.92 24.27 -30.66
C GLU A 343 40.86 25.64 -31.34
N ALA A 344 39.75 25.96 -32.00
CA ALA A 344 39.44 27.30 -32.51
C ALA A 344 39.17 28.34 -31.41
N LYS A 345 39.07 27.91 -30.13
CA LYS A 345 38.72 28.73 -28.96
C LYS A 345 37.34 29.41 -29.08
N THR A 346 36.41 28.80 -29.79
CA THR A 346 35.03 29.28 -29.91
C THR A 346 34.32 29.18 -28.55
N THR A 347 33.62 30.23 -28.12
CA THR A 347 32.95 30.29 -26.81
C THR A 347 31.44 30.02 -26.86
N ASP A 348 30.82 30.12 -28.05
CA ASP A 348 29.41 29.82 -28.31
C ASP A 348 29.30 29.25 -29.73
N PHE A 349 28.78 28.02 -29.88
CA PHE A 349 28.65 27.35 -31.18
C PHE A 349 27.54 26.29 -31.17
N THR A 350 27.12 25.87 -32.37
CA THR A 350 26.19 24.74 -32.56
C THR A 350 26.79 23.65 -33.42
N ILE A 351 26.31 22.42 -33.25
CA ILE A 351 26.63 21.27 -34.11
C ILE A 351 25.31 20.61 -34.51
N SER A 352 25.07 20.45 -35.81
CA SER A 352 23.88 19.74 -36.33
C SER A 352 23.84 18.30 -35.81
N ALA A 353 22.65 17.83 -35.43
CA ALA A 353 22.47 16.49 -34.89
C ALA A 353 22.30 15.44 -36.02
N ASP A 354 22.98 14.31 -35.86
CA ASP A 354 23.01 13.22 -36.85
C ASP A 354 21.65 12.50 -36.99
N ASN A 355 20.82 12.59 -35.94
CA ASN A 355 19.47 12.06 -35.86
C ASN A 355 18.37 13.07 -36.24
N SER A 356 18.73 14.20 -36.85
CA SER A 356 17.80 15.29 -37.21
C SER A 356 16.68 14.90 -38.20
N SER A 357 16.71 13.69 -38.75
CA SER A 357 15.64 13.09 -39.56
C SER A 357 14.57 12.34 -38.75
N TYR A 358 14.79 12.09 -37.46
CA TYR A 358 13.82 11.44 -36.59
C TYR A 358 12.70 12.42 -36.19
N PRO A 359 11.53 11.93 -35.74
CA PRO A 359 10.52 12.79 -35.14
C PRO A 359 11.13 13.63 -33.99
N PRO A 360 10.80 14.93 -33.86
CA PRO A 360 11.35 15.78 -32.80
C PRO A 360 11.13 15.25 -31.38
N SER A 361 10.05 14.48 -31.17
CA SER A 361 9.77 13.77 -29.91
C SER A 361 10.81 12.70 -29.55
N ILE A 362 11.54 12.17 -30.54
CA ILE A 362 12.57 11.15 -30.38
C ILE A 362 13.97 11.78 -30.37
N SER A 363 14.29 12.59 -31.38
CA SER A 363 15.61 13.23 -31.46
C SER A 363 15.82 14.27 -30.35
N GLY A 364 14.78 14.97 -29.91
CA GLY A 364 14.86 15.91 -28.79
C GLY A 364 15.27 15.23 -27.48
N ILE A 365 14.63 14.10 -27.15
CA ILE A 365 14.97 13.28 -25.96
C ILE A 365 16.38 12.70 -26.09
N GLN A 366 16.68 12.04 -27.22
CA GLN A 366 18.00 11.43 -27.44
C GLN A 366 19.14 12.48 -27.37
N ASN A 367 18.93 13.67 -27.93
CA ASN A 367 19.92 14.74 -27.90
C ASN A 367 20.02 15.41 -26.53
N GLY A 368 18.97 15.39 -25.71
CA GLY A 368 19.01 15.77 -24.30
C GLY A 368 19.89 14.83 -23.47
N ILE A 369 19.69 13.52 -23.61
CA ILE A 369 20.52 12.47 -22.98
C ILE A 369 21.99 12.59 -23.44
N LEU A 370 22.21 12.76 -24.74
CA LEU A 370 23.55 13.00 -25.31
C LEU A 370 24.21 14.25 -24.73
N ALA A 371 23.50 15.37 -24.62
CA ALA A 371 24.02 16.60 -24.05
C ALA A 371 24.40 16.43 -22.57
N TYR A 372 23.61 15.68 -21.79
CA TYR A 372 23.97 15.31 -20.42
C TYR A 372 25.27 14.51 -20.38
N ALA A 373 25.43 13.49 -21.23
CA ALA A 373 26.67 12.70 -21.30
C ALA A 373 27.89 13.54 -21.71
N ILE A 374 27.74 14.48 -22.65
CA ILE A 374 28.78 15.46 -23.01
C ILE A 374 29.20 16.30 -21.80
N ASN A 375 28.24 16.72 -20.97
CA ASN A 375 28.46 17.58 -19.79
C ASN A 375 29.16 16.84 -18.63
N GLN A 376 29.16 15.50 -18.62
CA GLN A 376 29.93 14.70 -17.65
C GLN A 376 31.38 14.45 -18.10
N MET A 377 31.76 14.83 -19.33
CA MET A 377 33.10 14.56 -19.86
C MET A 377 34.07 15.74 -19.65
N ASP A 378 35.34 15.40 -19.44
CA ASP A 378 36.44 16.37 -19.40
C ASP A 378 36.88 16.77 -20.82
N TRP A 379 36.76 18.06 -21.13
CA TRP A 379 37.13 18.65 -22.42
C TRP A 379 38.40 19.52 -22.30
N PHE A 380 39.23 19.52 -23.34
CA PHE A 380 40.53 20.22 -23.34
C PHE A 380 40.78 21.00 -24.63
N SER A 381 41.35 22.19 -24.50
CA SER A 381 41.90 22.99 -25.60
C SER A 381 43.37 23.23 -25.35
N ASN A 382 44.24 22.85 -26.31
CA ASN A 382 45.70 22.98 -26.23
C ASN A 382 46.30 22.46 -24.90
N GLY A 383 45.79 21.35 -24.37
CA GLY A 383 46.22 20.73 -23.11
C GLY A 383 45.68 21.38 -21.82
N SER A 384 44.91 22.47 -21.91
CA SER A 384 44.22 23.10 -20.78
C SER A 384 42.76 22.67 -20.72
N LYS A 385 42.24 22.36 -19.52
CA LYS A 385 40.82 22.01 -19.34
C LYS A 385 39.92 23.19 -19.70
N ALA A 386 38.92 22.93 -20.54
CA ALA A 386 37.88 23.87 -20.93
C ALA A 386 36.59 23.54 -20.16
N GLN A 387 35.86 24.55 -19.71
CA GLN A 387 34.55 24.36 -19.09
C GLN A 387 33.50 24.43 -20.21
N LEU A 388 32.96 23.28 -20.62
CA LEU A 388 31.97 23.17 -21.68
C LEU A 388 30.61 22.81 -21.10
N TYR A 389 29.55 23.42 -21.64
CA TYR A 389 28.16 23.09 -21.34
C TYR A 389 27.37 22.97 -22.65
N ALA A 390 26.70 21.84 -22.82
CA ALA A 390 25.91 21.47 -23.98
C ALA A 390 24.41 21.38 -23.66
N ILE A 391 23.57 21.72 -24.63
CA ILE A 391 22.10 21.62 -24.58
C ILE A 391 21.62 20.87 -25.82
N GLY A 392 20.79 19.85 -25.62
CA GLY A 392 20.13 19.09 -26.70
C GLY A 392 18.93 19.82 -27.29
N LYS A 393 18.84 19.85 -28.62
CA LYS A 393 17.63 20.21 -29.39
C LYS A 393 17.34 19.09 -30.41
N ALA A 394 16.14 19.06 -30.97
CA ALA A 394 15.73 18.04 -31.94
C ALA A 394 16.58 17.97 -33.22
N THR A 395 17.26 19.06 -33.61
CA THR A 395 18.05 19.14 -34.85
C THR A 395 19.50 19.56 -34.66
N GLN A 396 19.90 19.98 -33.45
CA GLN A 396 21.24 20.47 -33.14
C GLN A 396 21.59 20.32 -31.65
N LEU A 397 22.88 20.38 -31.35
CA LEU A 397 23.43 20.59 -30.01
C LEU A 397 23.94 22.04 -29.93
N GLU A 398 23.63 22.74 -28.85
CA GLU A 398 24.07 24.10 -28.55
C GLU A 398 25.14 24.06 -27.45
N PHE A 399 26.26 24.77 -27.64
CA PHE A 399 27.41 24.71 -26.73
C PHE A 399 27.83 26.09 -26.25
N LYS A 400 28.17 26.19 -24.97
CA LYS A 400 28.85 27.34 -24.36
C LYS A 400 30.13 26.88 -23.70
N VAL A 401 31.23 27.62 -23.90
CA VAL A 401 32.56 27.23 -23.42
C VAL A 401 33.30 28.42 -22.81
N SER A 402 33.95 28.20 -21.67
CA SER A 402 34.95 29.12 -21.11
C SER A 402 36.34 28.47 -20.99
N TYR A 403 37.37 29.26 -21.28
CA TYR A 403 38.77 28.83 -21.30
C TYR A 403 39.56 29.52 -20.18
N ASN A 404 40.32 28.73 -19.41
CA ASN A 404 41.07 29.20 -18.25
C ASN A 404 42.19 30.23 -18.55
N GLU A 405 42.54 30.44 -19.82
CA GLU A 405 43.53 31.43 -20.25
C GLU A 405 43.06 32.89 -20.06
N ASN A 406 41.74 33.13 -19.98
CA ASN A 406 41.16 34.46 -19.77
C ASN A 406 40.88 34.76 -18.28
N LYS A 407 41.87 34.52 -17.41
CA LYS A 407 41.78 34.90 -15.99
C LYS A 407 42.52 36.22 -15.74
N PRO A 408 41.85 37.39 -15.81
CA PRO A 408 42.45 38.64 -15.35
C PRO A 408 42.79 38.51 -13.85
N ALA A 409 43.96 39.02 -13.47
CA ALA A 409 44.38 39.14 -12.07
C ALA A 409 43.60 40.29 -11.41
N GLY A 410 42.33 40.02 -11.10
CA GLY A 410 41.32 40.98 -10.70
C GLY A 410 39.98 40.54 -11.27
N GLY A 411 39.07 40.10 -10.39
CA GLY A 411 37.81 39.47 -10.80
C GLY A 411 36.90 40.38 -11.62
N HIS A 412 36.03 39.76 -12.42
CA HIS A 412 34.88 40.45 -13.01
C HIS A 412 33.98 41.00 -11.88
N THR A 413 33.42 42.18 -12.05
CA THR A 413 32.78 42.96 -10.98
C THR A 413 31.45 42.40 -10.46
N GLN A 414 30.93 41.33 -11.07
CA GLN A 414 29.73 40.61 -10.62
C GLN A 414 29.90 39.11 -10.85
N HIS A 415 29.80 38.30 -9.79
CA HIS A 415 29.80 36.85 -9.90
C HIS A 415 28.45 36.31 -10.40
N VAL A 416 28.49 35.45 -11.42
CA VAL A 416 27.36 34.59 -11.80
C VAL A 416 27.58 33.24 -11.12
N TRP A 417 26.73 32.90 -10.16
CA TRP A 417 26.81 31.67 -9.39
C TRP A 417 26.03 30.54 -10.07
N ASP A 418 26.42 29.29 -9.81
CA ASP A 418 25.63 28.11 -10.14
C ASP A 418 24.40 27.99 -9.21
N SER A 419 23.65 26.89 -9.32
CA SER A 419 22.53 26.57 -8.42
C SER A 419 22.95 26.28 -6.97
N GLY A 420 24.24 26.13 -6.72
CA GLY A 420 24.79 25.63 -5.47
C GLY A 420 24.67 24.11 -5.30
N VAL A 421 25.54 23.55 -4.47
CA VAL A 421 25.55 22.15 -4.03
C VAL A 421 25.44 22.13 -2.51
N VAL A 422 24.48 21.38 -1.96
CA VAL A 422 24.37 21.17 -0.51
C VAL A 422 25.55 20.30 -0.06
N VAL A 423 26.47 20.89 0.70
CA VAL A 423 27.69 20.23 1.20
C VAL A 423 27.58 19.83 2.67
N LYS A 424 26.56 20.35 3.35
CA LYS A 424 26.07 19.88 4.65
C LYS A 424 24.56 20.10 4.70
N ALA A 425 23.76 19.05 4.89
CA ALA A 425 22.32 19.22 5.05
C ALA A 425 21.98 19.94 6.38
N PRO A 426 20.93 20.78 6.44
CA PRO A 426 20.41 21.31 7.69
C PRO A 426 19.74 20.20 8.52
N THR A 427 19.69 20.38 9.83
CA THR A 427 18.94 19.55 10.78
C THR A 427 18.12 20.45 11.70
N LEU A 428 17.31 19.85 12.60
CA LEU A 428 16.64 20.58 13.69
C LEU A 428 17.65 21.36 14.56
N ASP A 429 18.77 20.73 14.91
CA ASP A 429 19.75 21.28 15.84
C ASP A 429 20.82 22.17 15.17
N SER A 430 21.12 21.94 13.88
CA SER A 430 22.27 22.56 13.21
C SER A 430 21.95 23.08 11.80
N GLU A 431 22.56 24.20 11.45
CA GLU A 431 22.43 24.82 10.12
C GLU A 431 23.12 23.98 9.05
N GLY A 432 22.58 24.00 7.83
CA GLY A 432 23.20 23.42 6.65
C GLY A 432 24.14 24.39 5.96
N ILE A 433 24.84 23.92 4.93
CA ILE A 433 25.75 24.72 4.11
C ILE A 433 25.51 24.35 2.65
N ILE A 434 25.21 25.36 1.84
CA ILE A 434 25.21 25.28 0.38
C ILE A 434 26.45 26.00 -0.16
N ARG A 435 27.17 25.34 -1.06
CA ARG A 435 28.35 25.89 -1.74
C ARG A 435 27.99 26.24 -3.17
N TYR A 436 28.08 27.52 -3.49
CA TYR A 436 27.94 28.03 -4.85
C TYR A 436 29.29 28.13 -5.53
N THR A 437 29.38 27.71 -6.78
CA THR A 437 30.55 27.88 -7.65
C THR A 437 30.24 28.92 -8.72
N CYS A 438 31.11 29.89 -8.91
CA CYS A 438 30.93 30.88 -9.96
C CYS A 438 31.13 30.23 -11.34
N THR A 439 30.09 30.19 -12.17
CA THR A 439 30.07 29.54 -13.49
C THR A 439 31.08 30.11 -14.48
N GLN A 440 31.65 31.28 -14.18
CA GLN A 440 32.60 32.01 -15.02
C GLN A 440 34.06 31.93 -14.56
N CYS A 441 34.33 31.79 -13.26
CA CYS A 441 35.71 31.86 -12.72
C CYS A 441 36.06 30.79 -11.67
N SER A 442 35.12 29.91 -11.33
CA SER A 442 35.24 28.82 -10.35
C SER A 442 35.62 29.27 -8.92
N ALA A 443 35.53 30.57 -8.61
CA ALA A 443 35.48 31.04 -7.22
C ALA A 443 34.26 30.41 -6.53
N THR A 444 34.37 30.10 -5.25
CA THR A 444 33.24 29.58 -4.45
C THR A 444 32.79 30.60 -3.41
N LYS A 445 31.49 30.58 -3.09
CA LYS A 445 30.95 31.15 -1.85
C LYS A 445 30.14 30.07 -1.14
N GLU A 446 30.08 30.13 0.18
CA GLU A 446 29.22 29.26 0.98
C GLU A 446 28.17 30.12 1.67
N GLU A 447 26.93 29.65 1.70
CA GLU A 447 25.85 30.29 2.43
C GLU A 447 25.20 29.28 3.38
N THR A 448 24.75 29.81 4.52
CA THR A 448 24.13 29.03 5.58
C THR A 448 22.69 28.70 5.19
N ILE A 449 22.36 27.40 5.19
CA ILE A 449 20.97 26.95 5.10
C ILE A 449 20.43 26.98 6.53
N ASN A 450 19.33 27.70 6.75
CA ASN A 450 18.66 27.72 8.05
C ASN A 450 18.36 26.30 8.54
N LYS A 451 18.31 26.14 9.86
CA LYS A 451 17.85 24.90 10.49
C LYS A 451 16.45 24.56 10.00
N LEU A 452 16.14 23.27 9.94
CA LEU A 452 14.80 22.82 9.56
C LEU A 452 13.78 23.28 10.60
N THR A 453 12.71 23.94 10.14
CA THR A 453 11.59 24.43 10.96
C THR A 453 10.27 23.82 10.45
N GLU A 454 9.24 23.77 11.29
CA GLU A 454 7.89 23.28 10.91
C GLU A 454 7.85 21.83 10.39
N LEU A 455 8.78 20.99 10.86
CA LEU A 455 8.94 19.60 10.44
C LEU A 455 7.77 18.67 10.77
N ILE A 456 6.92 19.06 11.71
CA ILE A 456 5.70 18.34 12.07
C ILE A 456 4.60 19.35 12.36
N SER A 457 3.41 19.11 11.82
CA SER A 457 2.21 19.91 12.09
C SER A 457 0.99 19.02 12.25
N TYR A 458 0.05 19.43 13.10
CA TYR A 458 -1.12 18.60 13.42
C TYR A 458 -2.32 19.44 13.80
N ARG A 459 -3.52 18.86 13.61
CA ARG A 459 -4.77 19.45 14.04
C ARG A 459 -5.75 18.39 14.52
N THR A 460 -6.71 18.80 15.33
CA THR A 460 -7.76 17.93 15.85
C THR A 460 -9.15 18.44 15.47
N HIS A 461 -10.10 17.51 15.38
CA HIS A 461 -11.53 17.80 15.26
C HIS A 461 -12.14 17.77 16.66
N VAL A 462 -12.64 18.91 17.12
CA VAL A 462 -13.17 19.09 18.48
C VAL A 462 -14.69 19.21 18.45
N GLN A 463 -15.36 18.56 19.40
CA GLN A 463 -16.82 18.59 19.52
C GLN A 463 -17.39 20.03 19.52
N ASP A 464 -18.43 20.25 18.72
CA ASP A 464 -19.11 21.53 18.46
C ASP A 464 -18.22 22.70 18.00
N ILE A 465 -16.97 22.43 17.60
CA ILE A 465 -16.03 23.40 17.04
C ILE A 465 -15.65 23.00 15.60
N GLY A 466 -15.45 21.70 15.35
CA GLY A 466 -14.97 21.18 14.08
C GLY A 466 -13.45 21.04 14.04
N TRP A 467 -12.88 21.02 12.84
CA TRP A 467 -11.43 21.06 12.64
C TRP A 467 -10.86 22.41 13.08
N GLN A 468 -9.86 22.37 13.96
CA GLN A 468 -9.04 23.54 14.28
C GLN A 468 -7.94 23.73 13.22
N GLU A 469 -7.25 24.88 13.27
CA GLU A 469 -6.05 25.12 12.47
C GLU A 469 -4.92 24.15 12.81
N TYR A 470 -3.98 23.99 11.89
CA TYR A 470 -2.73 23.28 12.16
C TYR A 470 -1.88 24.06 13.16
N VAL A 471 -1.33 23.33 14.13
CA VAL A 471 -0.33 23.81 15.08
C VAL A 471 1.00 23.08 14.83
N SER A 472 2.10 23.71 15.22
CA SER A 472 3.46 23.22 14.97
C SER A 472 4.05 22.45 16.17
N ASP A 473 5.31 22.00 16.07
CA ASP A 473 6.00 21.18 17.06
C ASP A 473 5.79 21.62 18.53
N GLY A 474 5.09 20.76 19.27
CA GLY A 474 4.81 20.87 20.69
C GLY A 474 3.89 22.02 21.09
N GLU A 475 3.13 22.57 20.16
CA GLU A 475 1.97 23.41 20.45
C GLU A 475 0.74 22.54 20.77
N MET A 476 -0.21 23.06 21.54
CA MET A 476 -1.39 22.28 21.94
C MET A 476 -2.48 22.35 20.86
N SER A 477 -2.93 21.20 20.36
CA SER A 477 -4.14 21.09 19.54
C SER A 477 -5.28 20.47 20.36
N GLY A 478 -6.49 21.03 20.24
CA GLY A 478 -7.67 20.64 21.00
C GLY A 478 -8.16 21.72 21.96
N THR A 479 -8.65 21.29 23.12
CA THR A 479 -9.05 22.17 24.23
C THR A 479 -8.68 21.55 25.58
N SER A 480 -8.25 22.37 26.54
CA SER A 480 -8.05 21.93 27.93
C SER A 480 -9.05 22.63 28.85
N GLY A 481 -9.67 21.89 29.78
CA GLY A 481 -10.61 22.42 30.77
C GLY A 481 -12.01 22.79 30.24
N GLN A 482 -12.27 22.67 28.93
CA GLN A 482 -13.57 23.01 28.31
C GLN A 482 -14.55 21.84 28.26
N SER A 483 -14.16 20.64 28.70
CA SER A 483 -14.95 19.40 28.66
C SER A 483 -15.42 18.95 27.26
N LYS A 484 -14.73 19.38 26.19
CA LYS A 484 -15.00 18.97 24.81
C LYS A 484 -14.11 17.80 24.41
N LYS A 485 -14.68 16.81 23.73
CA LYS A 485 -13.95 15.64 23.21
C LYS A 485 -13.25 15.97 21.89
N LEU A 486 -12.09 15.35 21.68
CA LEU A 486 -11.56 15.11 20.34
C LEU A 486 -12.37 14.00 19.66
N GLU A 487 -12.62 14.15 18.37
CA GLU A 487 -13.32 13.16 17.53
C GLU A 487 -12.41 12.61 16.41
N GLY A 488 -11.41 13.39 15.96
CA GLY A 488 -10.42 12.97 14.98
C GLY A 488 -9.14 13.82 14.98
N ILE A 489 -8.12 13.39 14.25
CA ILE A 489 -6.79 14.03 14.15
C ILE A 489 -6.18 13.85 12.74
N ASN A 490 -5.45 14.88 12.28
CA ASN A 490 -4.49 14.81 11.16
C ASN A 490 -3.10 15.18 11.68
N ILE A 491 -2.04 14.47 11.25
CA ILE A 491 -0.64 14.77 11.55
C ILE A 491 0.14 14.72 10.23
N HIS A 492 0.82 15.80 9.88
CA HIS A 492 1.73 15.89 8.75
C HIS A 492 3.18 15.90 9.23
N LEU A 493 4.01 15.13 8.55
CA LEU A 493 5.47 15.27 8.58
C LEU A 493 5.87 16.11 7.37
N SER A 494 6.86 17.01 7.50
CA SER A 494 7.35 17.80 6.36
C SER A 494 7.91 16.90 5.25
N SER A 495 7.67 17.28 4.00
CA SER A 495 8.29 16.69 2.81
C SER A 495 9.82 16.79 2.78
N ASP A 496 10.41 17.66 3.60
CA ASP A 496 11.87 17.78 3.77
C ASP A 496 12.46 16.57 4.52
N LEU A 497 11.62 15.72 5.12
CA LEU A 497 12.03 14.51 5.85
C LEU A 497 11.67 13.24 5.08
N GLU A 498 12.66 12.39 4.86
CA GLU A 498 12.48 11.14 4.14
C GLU A 498 11.86 10.05 5.05
N GLY A 499 10.53 9.93 4.99
CA GLY A 499 9.78 8.89 5.69
C GLY A 499 8.32 9.30 5.93
N SER A 500 7.68 8.69 6.92
CA SER A 500 6.30 9.01 7.29
C SER A 500 6.08 9.04 8.79
N VAL A 501 5.09 9.82 9.21
CA VAL A 501 4.43 9.65 10.50
C VAL A 501 3.19 8.78 10.30
N GLU A 502 3.11 7.68 11.04
CA GLU A 502 1.97 6.78 11.09
C GLU A 502 1.29 6.87 12.45
N TYR A 503 -0.04 6.91 12.45
CA TYR A 503 -0.83 7.02 13.67
C TYR A 503 -2.15 6.25 13.60
N GLN A 504 -2.65 5.87 14.77
CA GLN A 504 -3.97 5.25 14.93
C GLN A 504 -4.59 5.69 16.26
N THR A 505 -5.92 5.69 16.32
CA THR A 505 -6.68 6.12 17.50
C THR A 505 -7.60 5.01 18.01
N HIS A 506 -7.73 4.91 19.33
CA HIS A 506 -8.80 4.15 19.99
C HIS A 506 -10.06 5.03 20.04
N VAL A 507 -11.15 4.56 19.44
CA VAL A 507 -12.42 5.31 19.33
C VAL A 507 -13.53 4.58 20.07
N GLN A 508 -14.37 5.36 20.74
CA GLN A 508 -15.56 4.88 21.45
C GLN A 508 -16.40 3.91 20.59
N ASP A 509 -16.72 2.74 21.18
CA ASP A 509 -17.53 1.67 20.57
C ASP A 509 -16.97 1.17 19.22
N ILE A 510 -15.66 1.34 18.96
CA ILE A 510 -14.95 0.84 17.77
C ILE A 510 -13.67 0.09 18.19
N GLY A 511 -12.92 0.62 19.16
CA GLY A 511 -11.59 0.13 19.51
C GLY A 511 -10.48 0.87 18.75
N TRP A 512 -9.29 0.28 18.69
CA TRP A 512 -8.20 0.78 17.83
C TRP A 512 -8.58 0.65 16.36
N GLN A 513 -8.60 1.78 15.66
CA GLN A 513 -8.67 1.81 14.19
C GLN A 513 -7.31 1.41 13.60
N GLY A 514 -7.29 1.13 12.29
CA GLY A 514 -6.04 0.87 11.57
C GLY A 514 -5.11 2.10 11.52
N TRP A 515 -3.82 1.84 11.29
CA TRP A 515 -2.82 2.89 11.04
C TRP A 515 -3.16 3.68 9.77
N VAL A 516 -3.03 5.00 9.87
CA VAL A 516 -3.09 5.94 8.76
C VAL A 516 -1.80 6.76 8.74
N SER A 517 -1.45 7.32 7.58
CA SER A 517 -0.15 7.99 7.36
C SER A 517 -0.32 9.44 6.94
N ASN A 518 0.68 10.28 7.23
CA ASN A 518 0.90 11.63 6.65
C ASN A 518 -0.37 12.35 6.17
N GLY A 519 -1.09 13.00 7.10
CA GLY A 519 -2.22 13.85 6.78
C GLY A 519 -3.58 13.15 6.65
N GLN A 520 -3.64 11.82 6.57
CA GLN A 520 -4.90 11.07 6.61
C GLN A 520 -5.63 11.24 7.95
N MET A 521 -6.96 11.08 7.97
CA MET A 521 -7.74 11.25 9.20
C MET A 521 -7.74 9.96 10.04
N ALA A 522 -7.27 10.03 11.29
CA ALA A 522 -7.60 9.03 12.32
C ALA A 522 -8.77 9.53 13.17
N GLY A 523 -9.68 8.64 13.57
CA GLY A 523 -10.89 8.97 14.33
C GLY A 523 -12.18 8.90 13.51
N THR A 524 -13.13 9.77 13.84
CA THR A 524 -14.42 9.92 13.15
C THR A 524 -14.83 11.39 13.08
N THR A 525 -15.57 11.76 12.03
CA THR A 525 -16.22 13.07 11.91
C THR A 525 -17.72 12.88 11.71
N GLY A 526 -18.54 13.76 12.30
CA GLY A 526 -20.00 13.71 12.20
C GLY A 526 -20.69 12.56 12.98
N GLN A 527 -19.94 11.64 13.60
CA GLN A 527 -20.49 10.48 14.32
C GLN A 527 -20.64 10.70 15.84
N SER A 528 -20.24 11.87 16.37
CA SER A 528 -20.27 12.20 17.81
C SER A 528 -19.49 11.26 18.75
N LYS A 529 -18.57 10.44 18.22
CA LYS A 529 -17.73 9.50 18.98
C LYS A 529 -16.45 10.17 19.47
N ARG A 530 -16.06 9.90 20.71
CA ARG A 530 -14.80 10.39 21.30
C ARG A 530 -13.60 9.52 20.87
N LEU A 531 -12.45 10.17 20.69
CA LEU A 531 -11.15 9.51 20.84
C LEU A 531 -10.91 9.22 22.33
N GLU A 532 -10.25 8.11 22.63
CA GLU A 532 -9.92 7.69 24.00
C GLU A 532 -8.40 7.48 24.18
N ALA A 533 -7.70 7.06 23.12
CA ALA A 533 -6.24 6.93 23.08
C ALA A 533 -5.69 7.10 21.65
N ILE A 534 -4.36 7.26 21.54
CA ILE A 534 -3.62 7.41 20.28
C ILE A 534 -2.27 6.67 20.33
N ARG A 535 -1.76 6.24 19.18
CA ARG A 535 -0.35 5.83 18.97
C ARG A 535 0.18 6.57 17.75
N ILE A 536 1.44 6.99 17.79
CA ILE A 536 2.11 7.74 16.72
C ILE A 536 3.55 7.22 16.61
N LYS A 537 4.00 6.84 15.42
CA LYS A 537 5.37 6.37 15.16
C LYS A 537 5.92 6.97 13.88
N LEU A 538 7.23 6.88 13.72
CA LEU A 538 7.94 7.22 12.50
C LEU A 538 8.31 5.94 11.75
N ASN A 539 8.22 5.97 10.42
CA ASN A 539 8.71 4.92 9.52
C ASN A 539 9.63 5.53 8.43
N GLY A 540 10.52 4.72 7.84
CA GLY A 540 11.52 5.20 6.88
C GLY A 540 12.71 5.90 7.55
N LYS A 541 13.57 6.59 6.78
CA LYS A 541 14.83 7.15 7.31
C LYS A 541 14.63 8.19 8.41
N VAL A 542 13.49 8.89 8.43
CA VAL A 542 13.12 9.80 9.54
C VAL A 542 13.06 9.08 10.89
N ALA A 543 12.73 7.79 10.93
CA ALA A 543 12.74 6.98 12.15
C ALA A 543 14.16 6.66 12.66
N ASP A 544 15.18 6.70 11.80
CA ASP A 544 16.59 6.58 12.19
C ASP A 544 17.18 7.91 12.66
N GLN A 545 16.66 9.02 12.13
CA GLN A 545 17.14 10.38 12.42
C GLN A 545 16.44 11.04 13.61
N TYR A 546 15.20 10.65 13.91
CA TYR A 546 14.36 11.29 14.92
C TYR A 546 13.61 10.27 15.80
N ASP A 547 13.18 10.75 16.96
CA ASP A 547 12.18 10.13 17.82
C ASP A 547 10.96 11.05 17.91
N ILE A 548 9.77 10.45 17.92
CA ILE A 548 8.51 11.18 18.11
C ILE A 548 7.96 10.92 19.52
N TYR A 549 7.73 12.02 20.24
CA TYR A 549 7.12 12.05 21.56
C TYR A 549 5.76 12.71 21.50
N TYR A 550 4.77 12.17 22.21
CA TYR A 550 3.43 12.75 22.25
C TYR A 550 2.73 12.48 23.56
N ARG A 551 1.85 13.38 23.97
CA ARG A 551 0.99 13.21 25.15
C ARG A 551 -0.38 13.79 24.89
N VAL A 552 -1.36 13.35 25.67
CA VAL A 552 -2.75 13.76 25.54
C VAL A 552 -3.32 14.25 26.87
N HIS A 553 -4.23 15.23 26.79
CA HIS A 553 -5.10 15.60 27.91
C HIS A 553 -6.30 14.67 27.89
N CYS A 554 -6.42 13.83 28.91
CA CYS A 554 -7.49 12.84 29.04
C CYS A 554 -8.45 13.25 30.17
N GLN A 555 -9.76 13.09 29.94
CA GLN A 555 -10.78 13.42 30.94
C GLN A 555 -10.50 12.74 32.29
N ASP A 556 -10.68 13.50 33.37
CA ASP A 556 -10.47 13.13 34.78
C ASP A 556 -9.02 12.76 35.17
N PHE A 557 -8.14 12.47 34.20
CA PHE A 557 -6.72 12.19 34.43
C PHE A 557 -5.80 13.40 34.19
N GLY A 558 -6.25 14.39 33.40
CA GLY A 558 -5.46 15.55 33.01
C GLY A 558 -4.47 15.22 31.89
N TRP A 559 -3.37 15.96 31.81
CA TRP A 559 -2.24 15.58 30.94
C TRP A 559 -1.60 14.29 31.46
N LEU A 560 -1.55 13.28 30.59
CA LEU A 560 -0.72 12.10 30.79
C LEU A 560 0.73 12.38 30.38
N ASP A 561 1.62 11.45 30.71
CA ASP A 561 3.05 11.58 30.39
C ASP A 561 3.33 11.33 28.89
N TRP A 562 4.56 11.60 28.46
CA TRP A 562 4.98 11.45 27.07
C TRP A 562 5.14 9.98 26.68
N ALA A 563 4.37 9.53 25.70
CA ALA A 563 4.60 8.29 24.95
C ALA A 563 5.67 8.51 23.88
N LYS A 564 6.37 7.44 23.49
CA LYS A 564 7.40 7.44 22.45
C LYS A 564 7.09 6.43 21.33
N ASN A 565 7.35 6.80 20.08
CA ASN A 565 7.50 5.87 18.93
C ASN A 565 6.52 4.68 18.87
N GLY A 566 5.21 4.94 18.94
CA GLY A 566 4.17 3.91 18.82
C GLY A 566 3.62 3.36 20.13
N GLU A 567 4.17 3.75 21.28
CA GLU A 567 3.57 3.52 22.60
C GLU A 567 2.17 4.16 22.68
N PRO A 568 1.20 3.57 23.37
CA PRO A 568 -0.10 4.21 23.54
C PRO A 568 0.01 5.48 24.41
N SER A 569 -0.83 6.47 24.12
CA SER A 569 -1.09 7.61 24.99
C SER A 569 -2.60 7.82 25.13
N GLY A 570 -3.11 8.06 26.35
CA GLY A 570 -4.55 8.19 26.64
C GLY A 570 -5.10 7.12 27.58
N SER A 571 -6.33 6.67 27.34
CA SER A 571 -6.97 5.64 28.17
C SER A 571 -7.74 4.60 27.36
N GLU A 572 -7.87 3.39 27.91
CA GLU A 572 -8.66 2.30 27.36
C GLU A 572 -9.49 1.65 28.48
N GLY A 573 -10.70 1.18 28.18
CA GLY A 573 -11.66 0.68 29.17
C GLY A 573 -12.41 1.77 29.96
N TYR A 574 -11.70 2.77 30.52
CA TYR A 574 -12.28 3.81 31.39
C TYR A 574 -13.32 4.76 30.75
N SER A 575 -13.58 4.64 29.45
CA SER A 575 -14.54 5.48 28.71
C SER A 575 -14.25 7.00 28.78
N LYS A 576 -12.97 7.40 28.93
CA LYS A 576 -12.57 8.82 29.01
C LYS A 576 -12.24 9.37 27.63
N ARG A 577 -12.75 10.56 27.34
CA ARG A 577 -12.39 11.31 26.13
C ARG A 577 -10.98 11.86 26.21
N LEU A 578 -10.30 11.94 25.07
CA LEU A 578 -9.23 12.90 24.86
C LEU A 578 -9.83 14.29 24.66
N GLU A 579 -9.13 15.33 25.11
CA GLU A 579 -9.55 16.74 24.98
C GLU A 579 -8.51 17.59 24.23
N ALA A 580 -7.21 17.25 24.35
CA ALA A 580 -6.10 17.90 23.65
C ALA A 580 -4.92 16.95 23.43
N ILE A 581 -3.99 17.32 22.54
CA ILE A 581 -2.74 16.62 22.23
C ILE A 581 -1.58 17.59 22.03
N GLU A 582 -0.37 17.16 22.40
CA GLU A 582 0.91 17.76 22.03
C GLU A 582 1.80 16.68 21.40
N ILE A 583 2.55 17.03 20.35
CA ILE A 583 3.47 16.13 19.63
C ILE A 583 4.78 16.88 19.41
N ARG A 584 5.92 16.24 19.71
CA ARG A 584 7.27 16.74 19.44
C ARG A 584 8.10 15.75 18.64
N LEU A 585 8.81 16.26 17.65
CA LEU A 585 9.85 15.57 16.90
C LEU A 585 11.22 16.03 17.43
N VAL A 586 12.04 15.08 17.90
CA VAL A 586 13.38 15.38 18.42
C VAL A 586 14.43 14.48 17.78
N SER A 587 15.67 14.94 17.66
CA SER A 587 16.78 14.16 17.10
C SER A 587 16.94 12.80 17.81
N LYS A 588 17.37 11.76 17.09
CA LYS A 588 17.35 10.38 17.57
C LYS A 588 18.07 10.22 18.92
N GLY A 589 17.39 9.58 19.88
CA GLY A 589 17.94 9.32 21.21
C GLY A 589 17.91 10.53 22.16
N GLN A 590 17.39 11.70 21.75
CA GLN A 590 17.17 12.81 22.67
C GLN A 590 16.09 12.48 23.70
N ALA A 591 16.16 13.17 24.85
CA ALA A 591 15.24 12.98 25.95
C ALA A 591 13.82 13.50 25.62
N ALA A 592 12.82 12.92 26.27
CA ALA A 592 11.44 13.40 26.20
C ALA A 592 11.33 14.84 26.78
N PRO A 593 10.33 15.65 26.37
CA PRO A 593 10.11 16.98 26.93
C PRO A 593 9.64 16.99 28.40
N GLY A 594 9.39 15.81 28.99
CA GLY A 594 8.94 15.64 30.38
C GLY A 594 8.95 14.16 30.80
N SER A 595 8.21 13.82 31.85
CA SER A 595 8.03 12.43 32.31
C SER A 595 7.50 11.51 31.20
N THR A 596 7.87 10.22 31.27
CA THR A 596 7.38 9.13 30.42
C THR A 596 6.78 7.99 31.26
N ASP A 597 6.52 8.20 32.55
CA ASP A 597 6.19 7.13 33.50
C ASP A 597 4.75 6.61 33.35
N ARG A 598 3.79 7.48 33.02
CA ARG A 598 2.37 7.12 32.84
C ARG A 598 1.72 7.75 31.61
N PRO A 599 2.12 7.36 30.38
CA PRO A 599 1.55 7.89 29.14
C PRO A 599 0.15 7.35 28.85
N PHE A 600 -0.18 6.15 29.33
CA PHE A 600 -1.41 5.42 29.03
C PHE A 600 -1.98 4.74 30.29
N VAL A 601 -3.31 4.65 30.38
CA VAL A 601 -4.01 4.00 31.50
C VAL A 601 -5.12 3.07 31.01
N THR A 602 -5.06 1.79 31.40
CA THR A 602 -6.06 0.77 31.10
C THR A 602 -6.95 0.47 32.31
N GLU A 603 -8.25 0.26 32.09
CA GLU A 603 -9.11 -0.38 33.10
C GLU A 603 -8.80 -1.88 33.13
N ALA A 604 -8.55 -2.43 34.32
CA ALA A 604 -8.33 -3.86 34.51
C ALA A 604 -9.61 -4.65 34.18
N MET A 605 -9.67 -5.23 32.98
CA MET A 605 -10.85 -5.89 32.43
C MET A 605 -11.08 -7.26 33.07
N VAL A 606 -10.02 -8.04 33.25
CA VAL A 606 -10.02 -9.24 34.11
C VAL A 606 -8.94 -9.14 35.18
N SER A 607 -9.32 -9.48 36.42
CA SER A 607 -8.38 -9.67 37.55
C SER A 607 -8.43 -11.11 38.04
N TYR A 608 -7.29 -11.65 38.45
CA TYR A 608 -7.17 -13.03 38.90
C TYR A 608 -6.06 -13.19 39.93
N ARG A 609 -6.17 -14.27 40.71
CA ARG A 609 -5.12 -14.71 41.64
C ARG A 609 -5.10 -16.22 41.74
N THR A 610 -3.96 -16.75 42.14
CA THR A 610 -3.76 -18.20 42.34
C THR A 610 -3.37 -18.52 43.79
N HIS A 611 -3.70 -19.74 44.21
CA HIS A 611 -3.21 -20.34 45.45
C HIS A 611 -2.00 -21.19 45.12
N VAL A 612 -0.83 -20.78 45.61
CA VAL A 612 0.46 -21.43 45.30
C VAL A 612 0.94 -22.25 46.50
N GLN A 613 1.49 -23.43 46.22
CA GLN A 613 2.08 -24.29 47.23
C GLN A 613 3.06 -23.55 48.16
N ASP A 614 2.88 -23.74 49.47
CA ASP A 614 3.67 -23.17 50.57
C ASP A 614 3.78 -21.62 50.53
N ILE A 615 2.83 -20.95 49.88
CA ILE A 615 2.67 -19.49 49.83
C ILE A 615 1.23 -19.09 50.20
N GLY A 616 0.24 -19.85 49.70
CA GLY A 616 -1.17 -19.53 49.84
C GLY A 616 -1.71 -18.68 48.69
N TRP A 617 -2.80 -17.95 48.93
CA TRP A 617 -3.34 -17.00 47.97
C TRP A 617 -2.40 -15.80 47.79
N GLN A 618 -2.06 -15.52 46.53
CA GLN A 618 -1.41 -14.26 46.15
C GLN A 618 -2.42 -13.13 45.99
N GLU A 619 -1.93 -11.90 45.84
CA GLU A 619 -2.76 -10.74 45.47
C GLU A 619 -3.37 -10.90 44.07
N TYR A 620 -4.41 -10.12 43.80
CA TYR A 620 -4.98 -10.03 42.45
C TYR A 620 -4.04 -9.27 41.53
N VAL A 621 -3.74 -9.88 40.39
CA VAL A 621 -3.07 -9.27 39.23
C VAL A 621 -4.09 -9.09 38.09
N SER A 622 -3.76 -8.31 37.05
CA SER A 622 -4.70 -7.95 35.98
C SER A 622 -4.14 -8.13 34.55
N ASP A 623 -5.03 -8.32 33.57
CA ASP A 623 -4.80 -8.28 32.11
C ASP A 623 -3.40 -8.64 31.55
N GLY A 624 -2.95 -9.85 31.86
CA GLY A 624 -1.73 -10.45 31.31
C GLY A 624 -0.51 -10.35 32.23
N GLU A 625 -0.66 -9.82 33.45
CA GLU A 625 0.32 -9.98 34.52
C GLU A 625 0.40 -11.46 34.99
N MET A 626 1.57 -11.91 35.42
CA MET A 626 1.74 -13.27 35.93
C MET A 626 1.08 -13.44 37.31
N SER A 627 0.20 -14.44 37.46
CA SER A 627 -0.12 -15.01 38.78
C SER A 627 0.52 -16.38 38.93
N GLY A 628 1.08 -16.68 40.11
CA GLY A 628 1.80 -17.92 40.41
C GLY A 628 3.29 -17.71 40.65
N THR A 629 4.10 -18.68 40.21
CA THR A 629 5.57 -18.62 40.20
C THR A 629 6.10 -19.33 38.95
N SER A 630 7.11 -18.76 38.27
CA SER A 630 7.84 -19.46 37.21
C SER A 630 9.22 -19.90 37.71
N GLY A 631 9.65 -21.12 37.35
CA GLY A 631 10.98 -21.66 37.68
C GLY A 631 11.20 -22.10 39.14
N GLN A 632 10.27 -21.82 40.06
CA GLN A 632 10.40 -22.14 41.49
C GLN A 632 9.91 -23.57 41.85
N SER A 633 9.43 -24.35 40.88
CA SER A 633 8.89 -25.71 41.09
C SER A 633 7.69 -25.84 42.04
N LYS A 634 6.99 -24.74 42.33
CA LYS A 634 5.76 -24.72 43.13
C LYS A 634 4.53 -24.92 42.25
N ARG A 635 3.62 -25.79 42.68
CA ARG A 635 2.33 -26.01 41.99
C ARG A 635 1.33 -24.89 42.30
N LEU A 636 0.49 -24.58 41.32
CA LEU A 636 -0.82 -23.99 41.57
C LEU A 636 -1.76 -25.07 42.14
N GLU A 637 -2.60 -24.69 43.09
CA GLU A 637 -3.61 -25.56 43.72
C GLU A 637 -5.05 -25.06 43.49
N ALA A 638 -5.24 -23.75 43.36
CA ALA A 638 -6.53 -23.12 43.06
C ALA A 638 -6.39 -21.76 42.36
N ILE A 639 -7.48 -21.25 41.79
CA ILE A 639 -7.57 -19.96 41.11
C ILE A 639 -8.92 -19.27 41.38
N ASN A 640 -8.89 -17.94 41.50
CA ASN A 640 -10.06 -17.05 41.36
C ASN A 640 -9.83 -16.15 40.14
N ILE A 641 -10.87 -15.94 39.34
CA ILE A 641 -10.89 -15.03 38.19
C ILE A 641 -12.19 -14.22 38.25
N ARG A 642 -12.10 -12.91 38.06
CA ARG A 642 -13.26 -12.01 38.01
C ARG A 642 -13.12 -10.96 36.91
N LEU A 643 -14.22 -10.63 36.25
CA LEU A 643 -14.31 -9.46 35.37
C LEU A 643 -14.50 -8.18 36.19
N SER A 644 -14.11 -7.03 35.63
CA SER A 644 -14.48 -5.73 36.18
C SER A 644 -16.01 -5.57 36.26
N SER A 645 -16.48 -4.84 37.27
CA SER A 645 -17.88 -4.42 37.38
C SER A 645 -18.35 -3.53 36.22
N SER A 646 -17.44 -2.97 35.41
CA SER A 646 -17.78 -2.24 34.18
C SER A 646 -18.20 -3.16 33.02
N ILE A 647 -17.88 -4.47 33.10
CA ILE A 647 -18.17 -5.43 32.04
C ILE A 647 -19.51 -6.13 32.30
N ASN A 648 -20.50 -5.81 31.48
CA ASN A 648 -21.76 -6.54 31.44
C ASN A 648 -21.55 -7.92 30.81
N GLY A 649 -21.90 -8.99 31.54
CA GLY A 649 -21.74 -10.38 31.14
C GLY A 649 -21.22 -11.22 32.32
N GLY A 650 -20.60 -12.35 31.99
CA GLY A 650 -19.98 -13.22 32.99
C GLY A 650 -18.71 -13.90 32.47
N ILE A 651 -18.02 -14.56 33.39
CA ILE A 651 -16.87 -15.43 33.13
C ILE A 651 -17.12 -16.76 33.83
N GLN A 652 -16.80 -17.85 33.14
CA GLN A 652 -16.80 -19.20 33.69
C GLN A 652 -15.44 -19.86 33.47
N TYR A 653 -14.97 -20.63 34.45
CA TYR A 653 -13.70 -21.33 34.38
C TYR A 653 -13.75 -22.64 35.15
N ARG A 654 -12.93 -23.59 34.73
CA ARG A 654 -12.72 -24.85 35.44
C ARG A 654 -11.29 -25.33 35.29
N THR A 655 -10.86 -26.12 36.24
CA THR A 655 -9.51 -26.68 36.29
C THR A 655 -9.55 -28.20 36.29
N GLN A 656 -8.51 -28.80 35.69
CA GLN A 656 -8.20 -30.21 35.82
C GLN A 656 -7.25 -30.40 37.00
N ILE A 657 -7.61 -31.31 37.91
CA ILE A 657 -6.92 -31.46 39.19
C ILE A 657 -6.46 -32.91 39.34
N GLN A 658 -5.26 -33.07 39.89
CA GLN A 658 -4.68 -34.36 40.26
C GLN A 658 -5.69 -35.27 41.01
N ASP A 659 -5.83 -36.50 40.51
CA ASP A 659 -6.68 -37.56 41.07
C ASP A 659 -8.16 -37.13 41.26
N ILE A 660 -8.65 -36.17 40.45
CA ILE A 660 -10.06 -35.74 40.38
C ILE A 660 -10.49 -35.61 38.91
N GLY A 661 -9.63 -35.06 38.05
CA GLY A 661 -9.99 -34.69 36.68
C GLY A 661 -10.58 -33.26 36.61
N TRP A 662 -11.36 -32.99 35.57
CA TRP A 662 -12.03 -31.70 35.38
C TRP A 662 -13.16 -31.48 36.40
N GLN A 663 -13.13 -30.36 37.11
CA GLN A 663 -14.24 -29.91 37.95
C GLN A 663 -15.40 -29.31 37.11
N ASP A 664 -16.55 -29.14 37.76
CA ASP A 664 -17.64 -28.29 37.26
C ASP A 664 -17.17 -26.84 37.06
N TRP A 665 -17.82 -26.14 36.13
CA TRP A 665 -17.59 -24.72 35.88
C TRP A 665 -17.86 -23.88 37.14
N LYS A 666 -16.99 -22.89 37.35
CA LYS A 666 -17.04 -21.87 38.40
C LYS A 666 -17.21 -20.51 37.77
N GLU A 667 -17.99 -19.65 38.41
CA GLU A 667 -18.32 -18.33 37.89
C GLU A 667 -17.48 -17.22 38.56
N ASN A 668 -17.83 -15.96 38.28
CA ASN A 668 -17.10 -14.77 38.72
C ASN A 668 -16.64 -14.84 40.20
N ASP A 669 -15.33 -14.76 40.42
CA ASP A 669 -14.62 -14.85 41.71
C ASP A 669 -14.81 -16.14 42.53
N GLN A 670 -15.45 -17.20 42.00
CA GLN A 670 -15.59 -18.49 42.68
C GLN A 670 -14.34 -19.38 42.54
N MET A 671 -13.84 -19.95 43.65
CA MET A 671 -12.66 -20.81 43.62
C MET A 671 -12.85 -22.05 42.72
N SER A 672 -11.98 -22.21 41.72
CA SER A 672 -11.74 -23.49 41.02
C SER A 672 -10.41 -24.08 41.49
N GLY A 673 -10.35 -25.40 41.71
CA GLY A 673 -9.19 -26.08 42.30
C GLY A 673 -9.45 -26.67 43.68
N THR A 674 -8.40 -26.77 44.48
CA THR A 674 -8.44 -27.15 45.90
C THR A 674 -7.47 -26.30 46.72
N ALA A 675 -7.95 -25.62 47.77
CA ALA A 675 -7.07 -25.04 48.77
C ALA A 675 -6.82 -26.04 49.91
N GLY A 676 -5.57 -26.19 50.35
CA GLY A 676 -5.20 -27.00 51.53
C GLY A 676 -5.25 -28.54 51.35
N GLN A 677 -5.56 -29.06 50.15
CA GLN A 677 -5.59 -30.51 49.88
C GLN A 677 -4.30 -31.05 49.23
N SER A 678 -3.30 -30.19 49.00
CA SER A 678 -2.02 -30.53 48.36
C SER A 678 -2.09 -31.11 46.95
N LYS A 679 -3.21 -30.93 46.23
CA LYS A 679 -3.39 -31.36 44.84
C LYS A 679 -2.98 -30.25 43.87
N ARG A 680 -2.26 -30.62 42.80
CA ARG A 680 -1.90 -29.70 41.71
C ARG A 680 -3.05 -29.50 40.73
N LEU A 681 -3.13 -28.30 40.16
CA LEU A 681 -3.77 -28.05 38.87
C LEU A 681 -2.88 -28.61 37.75
N GLU A 682 -3.48 -29.18 36.71
CA GLU A 682 -2.78 -29.75 35.54
C GLU A 682 -3.17 -29.06 34.23
N ALA A 683 -4.42 -28.59 34.12
CA ALA A 683 -4.93 -27.79 33.01
C ALA A 683 -6.07 -26.85 33.46
N ILE A 684 -6.41 -25.88 32.62
CA ILE A 684 -7.50 -24.91 32.84
C ILE A 684 -8.29 -24.65 31.54
N GLN A 685 -9.58 -24.35 31.66
CA GLN A 685 -10.43 -23.78 30.63
C GLN A 685 -11.12 -22.53 31.18
N ILE A 686 -11.18 -21.46 30.39
CA ILE A 686 -11.79 -20.17 30.77
C ILE A 686 -12.61 -19.68 29.58
N ASN A 687 -13.87 -19.36 29.80
CA ASN A 687 -14.78 -18.88 28.75
C ASN A 687 -15.63 -17.71 29.27
N LEU A 688 -16.04 -16.83 28.38
CA LEU A 688 -16.96 -15.74 28.70
C LEU A 688 -18.42 -16.20 28.53
N THR A 689 -19.34 -15.51 29.19
CA THR A 689 -20.79 -15.77 29.10
C THR A 689 -21.58 -14.47 28.98
N GLY A 690 -22.79 -14.57 28.43
CA GLY A 690 -23.65 -13.41 28.16
C GLY A 690 -22.97 -12.36 27.29
N HIS A 691 -23.28 -11.08 27.56
CA HIS A 691 -22.83 -9.94 26.75
C HIS A 691 -21.29 -9.77 26.70
N ALA A 692 -20.55 -10.30 27.67
CA ALA A 692 -19.08 -10.32 27.64
C ALA A 692 -18.55 -11.21 26.51
N ALA A 693 -19.22 -12.34 26.22
CA ALA A 693 -18.82 -13.25 25.14
C ALA A 693 -19.10 -12.69 23.73
N GLU A 694 -20.05 -11.74 23.62
CA GLU A 694 -20.37 -11.03 22.38
C GLU A 694 -19.32 -9.96 22.07
N LYS A 695 -18.87 -9.21 23.10
CA LYS A 695 -17.94 -8.09 22.95
C LYS A 695 -16.46 -8.45 23.02
N TYR A 696 -16.11 -9.53 23.68
CA TYR A 696 -14.71 -9.87 23.98
C TYR A 696 -14.36 -11.32 23.63
N ASP A 697 -13.06 -11.53 23.44
CA ASP A 697 -12.40 -12.82 23.47
C ASP A 697 -11.49 -12.87 24.70
N ILE A 698 -11.41 -14.03 25.35
CA ILE A 698 -10.49 -14.28 26.47
C ILE A 698 -9.36 -15.20 26.02
N TYR A 699 -8.13 -14.72 26.22
CA TYR A 699 -6.90 -15.45 25.96
C TYR A 699 -6.18 -15.77 27.26
N TYR A 700 -5.65 -16.97 27.39
CA TYR A 700 -4.88 -17.40 28.56
C TYR A 700 -3.80 -18.40 28.21
N ARG A 701 -2.69 -18.37 28.94
CA ARG A 701 -1.63 -19.37 28.87
C ARG A 701 -1.12 -19.70 30.25
N VAL A 702 -0.51 -20.87 30.38
CA VAL A 702 0.02 -21.39 31.64
C VAL A 702 1.50 -21.74 31.52
N HIS A 703 2.24 -21.57 32.63
CA HIS A 703 3.55 -22.17 32.80
C HIS A 703 3.35 -23.60 33.32
N CYS A 704 3.58 -24.59 32.46
CA CYS A 704 3.40 -26.00 32.78
C CYS A 704 4.76 -26.66 33.04
N GLN A 705 4.84 -27.51 34.08
CA GLN A 705 6.06 -28.22 34.43
C GLN A 705 6.64 -28.99 33.23
N ASP A 706 7.96 -28.87 33.05
CA ASP A 706 8.79 -29.47 32.00
C ASP A 706 8.48 -28.99 30.56
N PHE A 707 7.38 -28.26 30.32
CA PHE A 707 7.05 -27.64 29.04
C PHE A 707 7.30 -26.12 29.00
N GLY A 708 7.34 -25.46 30.16
CA GLY A 708 7.49 -24.01 30.24
C GLY A 708 6.18 -23.25 29.94
N TRP A 709 6.29 -22.03 29.42
CA TRP A 709 5.12 -21.27 28.95
C TRP A 709 4.55 -21.88 27.67
N LEU A 710 3.28 -22.27 27.73
CA LEU A 710 2.55 -22.79 26.58
C LEU A 710 2.01 -21.65 25.69
N GLY A 711 1.49 -22.03 24.51
CA GLY A 711 0.73 -21.11 23.66
C GLY A 711 -0.55 -20.58 24.32
N TRP A 712 -1.06 -19.46 23.80
CA TRP A 712 -2.31 -18.86 24.25
C TRP A 712 -3.52 -19.66 23.77
N ALA A 713 -4.28 -20.23 24.71
CA ALA A 713 -5.59 -20.80 24.48
C ALA A 713 -6.66 -19.69 24.44
N LYS A 714 -7.74 -19.92 23.69
CA LYS A 714 -8.85 -18.97 23.48
C LYS A 714 -10.20 -19.56 23.91
N ASN A 715 -11.07 -18.73 24.52
CA ASN A 715 -12.52 -18.98 24.68
C ASN A 715 -12.95 -20.44 24.98
N GLY A 716 -12.45 -21.00 26.08
CA GLY A 716 -12.81 -22.36 26.53
C GLY A 716 -11.95 -23.48 25.95
N GLU A 717 -10.97 -23.21 25.09
CA GLU A 717 -9.89 -24.16 24.78
C GLU A 717 -9.14 -24.58 26.05
N ALA A 718 -8.62 -25.81 26.13
CA ALA A 718 -7.80 -26.18 27.27
C ALA A 718 -6.43 -25.48 27.20
N SER A 719 -5.84 -25.19 28.35
CA SER A 719 -4.43 -24.81 28.47
C SER A 719 -3.76 -25.60 29.59
N GLY A 720 -2.57 -26.15 29.33
CA GLY A 720 -1.85 -27.03 30.28
C GLY A 720 -1.64 -28.44 29.74
N SER A 721 -1.79 -29.46 30.59
CA SER A 721 -1.64 -30.87 30.18
C SER A 721 -2.66 -31.81 30.83
N GLU A 722 -3.11 -32.80 30.06
CA GLU A 722 -3.99 -33.88 30.50
C GLU A 722 -3.31 -35.24 30.31
N GLY A 723 -3.29 -36.09 31.34
CA GLY A 723 -2.68 -37.43 31.29
C GLY A 723 -1.14 -37.46 31.41
N TYR A 724 -0.47 -36.30 31.47
CA TYR A 724 0.99 -36.18 31.65
C TYR A 724 1.44 -35.99 33.11
N ALA A 725 0.49 -35.80 34.04
CA ALA A 725 0.76 -35.56 35.47
C ALA A 725 1.66 -34.34 35.78
N LYS A 726 1.66 -33.32 34.92
CA LYS A 726 2.43 -32.07 35.12
C LYS A 726 1.62 -31.05 35.89
N ARG A 727 2.27 -30.33 36.81
CA ARG A 727 1.67 -29.20 37.52
C ARG A 727 1.67 -27.94 36.65
N LEU A 728 0.66 -27.10 36.81
CA LEU A 728 0.75 -25.68 36.50
C LEU A 728 1.54 -24.97 37.60
N GLU A 729 2.33 -23.96 37.23
CA GLU A 729 3.13 -23.14 38.16
C GLU A 729 2.76 -21.66 38.12
N ALA A 730 2.34 -21.16 36.96
CA ALA A 730 1.87 -19.79 36.76
C ALA A 730 0.82 -19.69 35.64
N ILE A 731 0.10 -18.58 35.57
CA ILE A 731 -0.91 -18.25 34.55
C ILE A 731 -0.87 -16.77 34.19
N GLU A 732 -1.15 -16.47 32.92
CA GLU A 732 -1.48 -15.13 32.41
C GLU A 732 -2.85 -15.21 31.71
N ILE A 733 -3.71 -14.21 31.92
CA ILE A 733 -5.06 -14.11 31.34
C ILE A 733 -5.24 -12.68 30.83
N ARG A 734 -5.67 -12.51 29.59
CA ARG A 734 -5.98 -11.20 29.00
C ARG A 734 -7.32 -11.22 28.29
N LEU A 735 -8.12 -10.19 28.54
CA LEU A 735 -9.31 -9.89 27.75
C LEU A 735 -8.94 -9.02 26.55
N VAL A 736 -9.51 -9.27 25.38
CA VAL A 736 -9.38 -8.41 24.19
C VAL A 736 -10.74 -8.27 23.49
N LEU A 737 -10.91 -7.24 22.66
CA LEU A 737 -12.12 -7.09 21.84
C LEU A 737 -12.34 -8.30 20.92
N LYS A 738 -13.61 -8.60 20.62
CA LYS A 738 -14.00 -9.76 19.79
C LYS A 738 -13.24 -9.77 18.46
N GLY A 739 -12.75 -10.95 18.08
CA GLY A 739 -12.05 -11.17 16.80
C GLY A 739 -10.62 -10.61 16.74
N HIS A 740 -10.11 -9.96 17.79
CA HIS A 740 -8.74 -9.45 17.80
C HIS A 740 -7.71 -10.58 17.98
N ALA A 741 -6.48 -10.32 17.55
CA ALA A 741 -5.38 -11.28 17.58
C ALA A 741 -4.99 -11.69 19.01
N ALA A 742 -4.41 -12.89 19.14
CA ALA A 742 -3.88 -13.38 20.40
C ALA A 742 -2.66 -12.55 20.87
N PRO A 743 -2.37 -12.48 22.19
CA PRO A 743 -1.22 -11.74 22.71
C PRO A 743 0.16 -12.32 22.33
N GLY A 744 0.19 -13.49 21.69
CA GLY A 744 1.39 -14.20 21.24
C GLY A 744 1.02 -15.50 20.54
N ASN A 745 1.99 -16.42 20.39
CA ASN A 745 1.76 -17.70 19.73
C ASN A 745 0.63 -18.52 20.40
N THR A 746 -0.28 -19.08 19.60
CA THR A 746 -1.39 -19.95 20.00
C THR A 746 -1.05 -21.45 19.90
N ASP A 747 0.02 -21.81 19.18
CA ASP A 747 0.41 -23.21 18.98
C ASP A 747 0.80 -23.89 20.30
N ASN A 748 0.48 -25.18 20.41
CA ASN A 748 0.81 -26.01 21.58
C ASN A 748 0.31 -25.44 22.92
N CYS A 749 -0.86 -24.79 22.93
CA CYS A 749 -1.51 -24.30 24.15
C CYS A 749 -1.87 -25.43 25.14
N PHE A 750 -2.05 -26.66 24.65
CA PHE A 750 -2.46 -27.83 25.44
C PHE A 750 -1.85 -29.14 24.94
N TYR A 751 -1.52 -30.03 25.88
CA TYR A 751 -1.03 -31.39 25.60
C TYR A 751 -1.95 -32.45 26.21
N LYS A 752 -2.38 -33.44 25.41
CA LYS A 752 -3.20 -34.57 25.88
C LYS A 752 -2.58 -35.91 25.51
N ARG A 753 -2.65 -36.87 26.43
CA ARG A 753 -2.18 -38.25 26.28
C ARG A 753 -3.33 -39.25 26.23
#